data_AF-A0A973W8U3-F1
#
_entry.id   AF-A0A973W8U3-F1
#
_cell.length_a   1.000
_cell.length_b   1.000
_cell.length_c   1.000
_cell.angle_alpha   90.00
_cell.angle_beta   90.00
_cell.angle_gamma   90.00
#
_symmetry.space_group_name_H-M   'P 1'
#
loop_
_entity.id
_entity.type
_entity.pdbx_description
1 polymer ?
#
loop_
_entity_poly.entity_id
_entity_poly.type
_entity_poly.pdbx_seq_one_letter_code
_entity_poly.pdbx_strand_id
1 'polypeptide(L)'
;MAFRFKLGKLNLKRIGLPQMGVRGSLFAAFAVIAGMALVISAGAGIVLHQLGGTMTDLSGRDIPRLAASLQLSAQSASLAAQGPGLLAVQTEDALNDRTKKVKEVAQATRAKLGEIIELGADKSVVSALQENVKNTDEATNSLISAARERLEVGALRDKQYSALRKAQTAFVSAASPAMLDAQTRLNAILGAADVSADDATEAARTVGQISNVLAAGNLMAADMTAALSANSSETLDAIEAEFKNGRERIKSNLEDLPNNPAIVAVRDTAERLLVLGEGKTGVFKIRQKELDAIDYGQTILEETRKLNVGLGISVQQLVEAVQKETDSSTFQARQQISLATMVMIALGALTLVGSFLFVWLYVGRNILRRIRGLQRSMQLLSDGDLDTEIPQSRQRDEIAVMADALQVFRESMIEGRELTANQNKDRTAKAERTTRMEAQIVTFESNVRSALGSLQTAANSMQSTAQSMSATADQSSALVNAVASAAEETSVNVQTVSAGTEELSSSISEIGRQVVTSAEIARKAVEEASATDSTMQGLADNAARISVVVDLIQTIASQTNLLALNATIEAARAGEAGRGFAVVASEVKNLASQTAKATEEIRQQIVSMQEVTTTAVTAIRNISSTIGEINDVTTAIAAAVEEQGAATREIARNIQHAAGGTSEVSSNIVGVSTASAEAGAAAGEVLSASDALRREADVLRSEIDGFLSNIRAA
;
A
#
# COMPACT_ATOMS: atom_id res chain seq x y z
N MET A 1 -45.46 8.28 -51.93
CA MET A 1 -46.42 7.25 -51.51
C MET A 1 -47.07 7.69 -50.22
N ALA A 2 -48.34 8.11 -50.28
CA ALA A 2 -49.12 8.58 -49.14
C ALA A 2 -49.86 7.40 -48.49
N PHE A 3 -49.51 7.05 -47.25
CA PHE A 3 -50.28 6.08 -46.46
C PHE A 3 -51.41 6.78 -45.71
N ARG A 4 -52.63 6.63 -46.23
CA ARG A 4 -53.88 7.01 -45.56
C ARG A 4 -54.22 6.00 -44.47
N PHE A 5 -54.14 6.40 -43.21
CA PHE A 5 -54.77 5.66 -42.11
C PHE A 5 -56.25 6.06 -42.01
N LYS A 6 -57.17 5.11 -42.26
CA LYS A 6 -58.60 5.22 -41.98
C LYS A 6 -58.81 5.09 -40.46
N LEU A 7 -59.19 6.16 -39.77
CA LEU A 7 -59.85 6.03 -38.47
C LEU A 7 -61.28 5.52 -38.70
N GLY A 8 -61.56 4.31 -38.21
CA GLY A 8 -62.92 3.78 -38.11
C GLY A 8 -63.75 4.65 -37.17
N LYS A 9 -64.96 5.04 -37.61
CA LYS A 9 -65.97 5.70 -36.77
C LYS A 9 -66.37 4.72 -35.66
N LEU A 10 -65.81 4.88 -34.46
CA LEU A 10 -66.35 4.24 -33.27
C LEU A 10 -67.75 4.78 -33.02
N ASN A 11 -68.74 3.91 -33.14
CA ASN A 11 -70.14 4.18 -32.86
C ASN A 11 -70.34 4.18 -31.34
N LEU A 12 -69.98 5.28 -30.67
CA LEU A 12 -70.30 5.50 -29.27
C LEU A 12 -71.82 5.63 -29.14
N LYS A 13 -72.48 4.56 -28.67
CA LYS A 13 -73.85 4.64 -28.13
C LYS A 13 -73.86 5.78 -27.11
N ARG A 14 -74.62 6.84 -27.40
CA ARG A 14 -74.92 7.91 -26.45
C ARG A 14 -75.56 7.27 -25.23
N ILE A 15 -74.79 7.12 -24.15
CA ILE A 15 -75.33 6.83 -22.83
C ILE A 15 -76.23 8.01 -22.49
N GLY A 16 -77.54 7.76 -22.43
CA GLY A 16 -78.52 8.75 -22.02
C GLY A 16 -78.31 9.07 -20.56
N LEU A 17 -77.50 10.09 -20.28
CA LEU A 17 -77.42 10.67 -18.94
C LEU A 17 -78.82 11.16 -18.56
N PRO A 18 -79.28 10.90 -17.31
CA PRO A 18 -80.55 11.43 -16.85
C PRO A 18 -80.56 12.95 -17.03
N GLN A 19 -81.70 13.53 -17.44
CA GLN A 19 -81.83 14.98 -17.56
C GLN A 19 -81.73 15.61 -16.17
N MET A 20 -80.49 15.92 -15.75
CA MET A 20 -80.21 16.60 -14.49
C MET A 20 -80.34 18.11 -14.71
N GLY A 21 -80.98 18.78 -13.75
CA GLY A 21 -80.95 20.24 -13.67
C GLY A 21 -79.52 20.77 -13.49
N VAL A 22 -79.35 22.08 -13.60
CA VAL A 22 -78.10 22.81 -13.40
C VAL A 22 -77.46 22.41 -12.07
N ARG A 23 -78.25 22.23 -11.00
CA ARG A 23 -77.75 21.78 -9.70
C ARG A 23 -77.17 20.36 -9.76
N GLY A 24 -77.87 19.41 -10.36
CA GLY A 24 -77.41 18.02 -10.47
C GLY A 24 -76.13 17.89 -11.30
N SER A 25 -76.00 18.67 -12.37
CA SER A 25 -74.79 18.70 -13.21
C SER A 25 -73.56 19.28 -12.51
N LEU A 26 -73.73 20.29 -11.63
CA LEU A 26 -72.64 20.85 -10.82
C LEU A 26 -72.20 19.86 -9.73
N PHE A 27 -73.14 19.22 -9.03
CA PHE A 27 -72.82 18.19 -8.03
C PHE A 27 -72.10 16.98 -8.64
N ALA A 28 -72.51 16.53 -9.83
CA ALA A 28 -71.81 15.47 -10.55
C ALA A 28 -70.36 15.85 -10.89
N ALA A 29 -70.10 17.09 -11.29
CA ALA A 29 -68.75 17.56 -11.58
C ALA A 29 -67.87 17.64 -10.32
N PHE A 30 -68.40 18.13 -9.21
CA PHE A 30 -67.70 18.11 -7.93
C PHE A 30 -67.41 16.69 -7.44
N ALA A 31 -68.34 15.75 -7.64
CA ALA A 31 -68.14 14.35 -7.30
C ALA A 31 -67.00 13.71 -8.13
N VAL A 32 -66.87 14.06 -9.40
CA VAL A 32 -65.75 13.59 -10.26
C VAL A 32 -64.41 14.16 -9.80
N ILE A 33 -64.36 15.45 -9.44
CA ILE A 33 -63.12 16.09 -8.94
C ILE A 33 -62.72 15.48 -7.59
N ALA A 34 -63.67 15.28 -6.68
CA ALA A 34 -63.42 14.63 -5.38
C ALA A 34 -62.99 13.17 -5.54
N GLY A 35 -63.60 12.43 -6.48
CA GLY A 35 -63.22 11.06 -6.81
C GLY A 35 -61.80 10.97 -7.39
N MET A 36 -61.43 11.89 -8.29
CA MET A 36 -60.05 12.00 -8.81
C MET A 36 -59.04 12.31 -7.69
N ALA A 37 -59.37 13.21 -6.76
CA ALA A 37 -58.50 13.52 -5.62
C ALA A 37 -58.25 12.30 -4.72
N LEU A 38 -59.27 11.47 -4.48
CA LEU A 38 -59.10 10.21 -3.75
C LEU A 38 -58.19 9.21 -4.48
N VAL A 39 -58.32 9.09 -5.81
CA VAL A 39 -57.46 8.21 -6.62
C VAL A 39 -56.00 8.70 -6.60
N ILE A 40 -55.77 10.00 -6.69
CA ILE A 40 -54.44 10.61 -6.59
C ILE A 40 -53.82 10.35 -5.21
N SER A 41 -54.58 10.53 -4.13
CA SER A 41 -54.11 10.25 -2.76
C SER A 41 -53.82 8.76 -2.53
N ALA A 42 -54.66 7.85 -3.04
CA ALA A 42 -54.40 6.41 -2.97
C ALA A 42 -53.15 6.00 -3.76
N GLY A 43 -52.95 6.58 -4.95
CA GLY A 43 -51.74 6.39 -5.76
C GLY A 43 -50.48 6.90 -5.05
N ALA A 44 -50.53 8.08 -4.43
CA ALA A 44 -49.43 8.62 -3.64
C ALA A 44 -49.08 7.73 -2.44
N GLY A 45 -50.08 7.15 -1.76
CA GLY A 45 -49.86 6.22 -0.64
C GLY A 45 -49.13 4.94 -1.05
N ILE A 46 -49.48 4.35 -2.20
CA ILE A 46 -48.80 3.15 -2.73
C ILE A 46 -47.34 3.47 -3.08
N VAL A 47 -47.09 4.62 -3.70
CA VAL A 47 -45.73 5.07 -4.07
C VAL A 47 -44.87 5.31 -2.83
N LEU A 48 -45.41 5.99 -1.81
CA LEU A 48 -44.70 6.23 -0.55
C LEU A 48 -44.35 4.93 0.18
N HIS A 49 -45.25 3.93 0.15
CA HIS A 49 -45.01 2.64 0.76
C HIS A 49 -43.89 1.85 0.03
N GLN A 50 -43.89 1.85 -1.30
CA GLN A 50 -42.82 1.22 -2.10
C GLN A 50 -41.47 1.93 -1.90
N LEU A 51 -41.46 3.28 -1.89
CA LEU A 51 -40.26 4.05 -1.57
C LEU A 51 -39.71 3.71 -0.19
N GLY A 52 -40.60 3.63 0.80
CA GLY A 52 -40.26 3.26 2.16
C GLY A 52 -39.49 1.96 2.21
N GLY A 53 -40.02 0.90 1.55
CA GLY A 53 -39.37 -0.40 1.42
C GLY A 53 -37.95 -0.31 0.83
N THR A 54 -37.81 0.35 -0.33
CA THR A 54 -36.49 0.51 -0.97
C THR A 54 -35.50 1.32 -0.14
N MET A 55 -35.97 2.33 0.62
CA MET A 55 -35.12 3.10 1.52
C MET A 55 -34.68 2.30 2.76
N THR A 56 -35.56 1.45 3.31
CA THR A 56 -35.17 0.52 4.38
C THR A 56 -34.12 -0.47 3.91
N ASP A 57 -34.21 -1.00 2.69
CA ASP A 57 -33.21 -1.91 2.15
C ASP A 57 -31.87 -1.20 1.90
N LEU A 58 -31.90 0.02 1.32
CA LEU A 58 -30.70 0.80 1.07
C LEU A 58 -29.98 1.21 2.37
N SER A 59 -30.73 1.76 3.33
CA SER A 59 -30.17 2.26 4.60
C SER A 59 -29.85 1.14 5.58
N GLY A 60 -30.61 0.04 5.56
CA GLY A 60 -30.48 -1.06 6.51
C GLY A 60 -29.52 -2.16 6.08
N ARG A 61 -29.27 -2.30 4.77
CA ARG A 61 -28.47 -3.41 4.23
C ARG A 61 -27.41 -2.97 3.23
N ASP A 62 -27.78 -2.30 2.14
CA ASP A 62 -26.87 -2.10 1.00
C ASP A 62 -25.71 -1.12 1.33
N ILE A 63 -25.99 0.01 1.99
CA ILE A 63 -24.96 0.98 2.41
C ILE A 63 -24.02 0.39 3.48
N PRO A 64 -24.50 -0.22 4.59
CA PRO A 64 -23.63 -0.89 5.54
C PRO A 64 -22.76 -1.98 4.90
N ARG A 65 -23.32 -2.75 3.96
CA ARG A 65 -22.58 -3.83 3.28
C ARG A 65 -21.45 -3.30 2.41
N LEU A 66 -21.68 -2.19 1.70
CA LEU A 66 -20.64 -1.50 0.94
C LEU A 66 -19.54 -0.97 1.86
N ALA A 67 -19.92 -0.33 2.97
CA ALA A 67 -18.96 0.16 3.96
C ALA A 67 -18.11 -0.97 4.56
N ALA A 68 -18.72 -2.09 4.95
CA ALA A 68 -18.03 -3.27 5.46
C ALA A 68 -17.09 -3.88 4.40
N SER A 69 -17.52 -3.92 3.13
CA SER A 69 -16.68 -4.42 2.02
C SER A 69 -15.46 -3.55 1.76
N LEU A 70 -15.60 -2.21 1.83
CA LEU A 70 -14.47 -1.28 1.71
C LEU A 70 -13.50 -1.40 2.90
N GLN A 71 -14.02 -1.56 4.12
CA GLN A 71 -13.19 -1.81 5.31
C GLN A 71 -12.45 -3.15 5.22
N LEU A 72 -13.10 -4.20 4.71
CA LEU A 72 -12.47 -5.48 4.45
C LEU A 72 -11.31 -5.35 3.45
N SER A 73 -11.48 -4.54 2.40
CA SER A 73 -10.42 -4.23 1.43
C SER A 73 -9.21 -3.58 2.09
N ALA A 74 -9.43 -2.56 2.93
CA ALA A 74 -8.36 -1.89 3.66
C ALA A 74 -7.63 -2.85 4.62
N GLN A 75 -8.35 -3.70 5.34
CA GLN A 75 -7.76 -4.67 6.26
C GLN A 75 -6.99 -5.77 5.54
N SER A 76 -7.50 -6.25 4.40
CA SER A 76 -6.83 -7.25 3.56
C SER A 76 -5.52 -6.69 2.97
N ALA A 77 -5.52 -5.43 2.53
CA ALA A 77 -4.31 -4.75 2.07
C ALA A 77 -3.28 -4.57 3.20
N SER A 78 -3.75 -4.22 4.41
CA SER A 78 -2.90 -4.13 5.61
C SER A 78 -2.27 -5.48 5.96
N LEU A 79 -3.05 -6.56 5.93
CA LEU A 79 -2.55 -7.92 6.15
C LEU A 79 -1.46 -8.30 5.15
N ALA A 80 -1.68 -8.00 3.87
CA ALA A 80 -0.71 -8.25 2.80
C ALA A 80 0.62 -7.50 3.01
N ALA A 81 0.57 -6.27 3.50
CA ALA A 81 1.75 -5.46 3.75
C ALA A 81 2.63 -5.97 4.92
N GLN A 82 2.07 -6.79 5.82
CA GLN A 82 2.82 -7.27 6.98
C GLN A 82 3.79 -8.42 6.66
N GLY A 83 3.51 -9.20 5.61
CA GLY A 83 4.24 -10.43 5.24
C GLY A 83 5.76 -10.26 5.11
N PRO A 84 6.28 -9.36 4.25
CA PRO A 84 7.72 -9.17 4.07
C PRO A 84 8.45 -8.78 5.36
N GLY A 85 7.77 -8.03 6.21
CA GLY A 85 8.37 -7.52 7.41
C GLY A 85 8.45 -8.53 8.56
N LEU A 86 7.67 -9.61 8.52
CA LEU A 86 7.80 -10.72 9.48
C LEU A 86 9.11 -11.49 9.27
N LEU A 87 9.49 -11.76 8.01
CA LEU A 87 10.73 -12.48 7.69
C LEU A 87 11.98 -11.60 7.89
N ALA A 88 11.85 -10.27 7.85
CA ALA A 88 12.96 -9.34 8.05
C ALA A 88 13.36 -9.15 9.53
N VAL A 89 12.56 -9.63 10.49
CA VAL A 89 12.78 -9.38 11.92
C VAL A 89 14.05 -10.05 12.45
N GLN A 90 14.87 -9.31 13.20
CA GLN A 90 16.16 -9.79 13.72
C GLN A 90 16.12 -10.31 15.17
N THR A 91 15.01 -10.15 15.89
CA THR A 91 14.88 -10.56 17.30
C THR A 91 13.53 -11.22 17.60
N GLU A 92 13.50 -12.14 18.56
CA GLU A 92 12.28 -12.86 18.94
C GLU A 92 11.21 -11.91 19.52
N ASP A 93 11.61 -10.90 20.29
CA ASP A 93 10.68 -9.90 20.86
C ASP A 93 9.96 -9.11 19.77
N ALA A 94 10.70 -8.64 18.76
CA ALA A 94 10.11 -7.93 17.63
C ALA A 94 9.22 -8.85 16.78
N LEU A 95 9.52 -10.16 16.72
CA LEU A 95 8.71 -11.14 16.01
C LEU A 95 7.39 -11.36 16.75
N ASN A 96 7.43 -11.43 18.07
CA ASN A 96 6.24 -11.55 18.93
C ASN A 96 5.32 -10.33 18.81
N ASP A 97 5.88 -9.12 18.86
CA ASP A 97 5.12 -7.88 18.68
C ASP A 97 4.45 -7.81 17.31
N ARG A 98 5.18 -8.18 16.26
CA ARG A 98 4.66 -8.17 14.89
C ARG A 98 3.61 -9.26 14.68
N THR A 99 3.84 -10.45 15.26
CA THR A 99 2.86 -11.55 15.27
C THR A 99 1.54 -11.12 15.92
N LYS A 100 1.60 -10.37 17.02
CA LYS A 100 0.41 -9.84 17.68
C LYS A 100 -0.38 -8.91 16.75
N LYS A 101 0.28 -7.94 16.11
CA LYS A 101 -0.35 -7.02 15.15
C LYS A 101 -0.99 -7.74 13.96
N VAL A 102 -0.30 -8.76 13.43
CA VAL A 102 -0.83 -9.58 12.33
C VAL A 102 -2.09 -10.32 12.76
N LYS A 103 -2.10 -10.92 13.95
CA LYS A 103 -3.29 -11.62 14.48
C LYS A 103 -4.47 -10.69 14.69
N GLU A 104 -4.23 -9.48 15.21
CA GLU A 104 -5.27 -8.45 15.38
C GLU A 104 -5.90 -8.07 14.03
N VAL A 105 -5.08 -7.84 12.99
CA VAL A 105 -5.57 -7.52 11.64
C VAL A 105 -6.31 -8.71 11.02
N ALA A 106 -5.80 -9.93 11.15
CA ALA A 106 -6.46 -11.12 10.64
C ALA A 106 -7.82 -11.38 11.32
N GLN A 107 -7.91 -11.14 12.63
CA GLN A 107 -9.16 -11.24 13.37
C GLN A 107 -10.17 -10.18 12.94
N ALA A 108 -9.71 -8.93 12.75
CA ALA A 108 -10.56 -7.85 12.26
C ALA A 108 -11.09 -8.14 10.84
N THR A 109 -10.23 -8.68 9.97
CA THR A 109 -10.58 -9.10 8.59
C THR A 109 -11.69 -10.17 8.61
N ARG A 110 -11.56 -11.19 9.46
CA ARG A 110 -12.59 -12.24 9.63
C ARG A 110 -13.90 -11.69 10.17
N ALA A 111 -13.83 -10.76 11.13
CA ALA A 111 -15.02 -10.12 11.69
C ALA A 111 -15.78 -9.31 10.62
N LYS A 112 -15.06 -8.54 9.80
CA LYS A 112 -15.66 -7.78 8.69
C LYS A 112 -16.26 -8.68 7.63
N LEU A 113 -15.61 -9.80 7.33
CA LEU A 113 -16.18 -10.81 6.45
C LEU A 113 -17.49 -11.38 7.03
N GLY A 114 -17.54 -11.67 8.33
CA GLY A 114 -18.76 -12.09 9.02
C GLY A 114 -19.90 -11.08 8.91
N GLU A 115 -19.61 -9.79 9.12
CA GLU A 115 -20.59 -8.70 8.97
C GLU A 115 -21.17 -8.64 7.54
N ILE A 116 -20.34 -8.81 6.51
CA ILE A 116 -20.79 -8.83 5.11
C ILE A 116 -21.73 -10.02 4.82
N ILE A 117 -21.49 -11.16 5.48
CA ILE A 117 -22.35 -12.35 5.37
C ILE A 117 -23.72 -12.07 5.99
N GLU A 118 -23.74 -11.49 7.18
CA GLU A 118 -24.99 -11.12 7.88
C GLU A 118 -25.81 -10.10 7.07
N LEU A 119 -25.13 -9.21 6.35
CA LEU A 119 -25.75 -8.22 5.46
C LEU A 119 -26.20 -8.80 4.10
N GLY A 120 -26.14 -10.13 3.91
CA GLY A 120 -26.74 -10.81 2.76
C GLY A 120 -25.91 -10.75 1.49
N ALA A 121 -24.58 -10.78 1.59
CA ALA A 121 -23.72 -10.99 0.42
C ALA A 121 -23.91 -12.36 -0.24
N ASP A 122 -23.55 -12.47 -1.52
CA ASP A 122 -23.65 -13.71 -2.29
C ASP A 122 -22.82 -14.83 -1.64
N LYS A 123 -23.47 -15.97 -1.34
CA LYS A 123 -22.84 -17.10 -0.65
C LYS A 123 -21.63 -17.65 -1.41
N SER A 124 -21.66 -17.67 -2.74
CA SER A 124 -20.56 -18.21 -3.54
C SER A 124 -19.31 -17.32 -3.47
N VAL A 125 -19.50 -16.00 -3.54
CA VAL A 125 -18.42 -15.01 -3.41
C VAL A 125 -17.84 -15.05 -2.00
N VAL A 126 -18.71 -15.08 -0.99
CA VAL A 126 -18.34 -15.19 0.42
C VAL A 126 -17.51 -16.45 0.70
N SER A 127 -17.95 -17.62 0.23
CA SER A 127 -17.25 -18.88 0.52
C SER A 127 -15.84 -18.91 -0.06
N ALA A 128 -15.68 -18.43 -1.30
CA ALA A 128 -14.35 -18.29 -1.90
C ALA A 128 -13.48 -17.29 -1.11
N LEU A 129 -14.07 -16.21 -0.62
CA LEU A 129 -13.35 -15.21 0.16
C LEU A 129 -12.93 -15.72 1.55
N GLN A 130 -13.80 -16.50 2.21
CA GLN A 130 -13.49 -17.18 3.46
C GLN A 130 -12.32 -18.15 3.31
N GLU A 131 -12.30 -18.92 2.21
CA GLU A 131 -11.20 -19.83 1.89
C GLU A 131 -9.90 -19.05 1.65
N ASN A 132 -9.93 -17.96 0.87
CA ASN A 132 -8.75 -17.14 0.63
C ASN A 132 -8.22 -16.47 1.91
N VAL A 133 -9.08 -15.95 2.78
CA VAL A 133 -8.68 -15.39 4.08
C VAL A 133 -8.06 -16.48 4.96
N LYS A 134 -8.64 -17.69 4.97
CA LYS A 134 -8.09 -18.83 5.71
C LYS A 134 -6.70 -19.23 5.20
N ASN A 135 -6.55 -19.42 3.89
CA ASN A 135 -5.27 -19.80 3.27
C ASN A 135 -4.20 -18.73 3.53
N THR A 136 -4.58 -17.45 3.46
CA THR A 136 -3.67 -16.33 3.76
C THR A 136 -3.21 -16.35 5.22
N ASP A 137 -4.10 -16.64 6.16
CA ASP A 137 -3.76 -16.75 7.58
C ASP A 137 -2.85 -17.96 7.87
N GLU A 138 -3.11 -19.11 7.24
CA GLU A 138 -2.25 -20.30 7.32
C GLU A 138 -0.84 -20.05 6.76
N ALA A 139 -0.74 -19.40 5.61
CA ALA A 139 0.54 -19.01 5.02
C ALA A 139 1.28 -17.99 5.90
N THR A 140 0.57 -17.02 6.47
CA THR A 140 1.17 -16.03 7.38
C THR A 140 1.67 -16.68 8.67
N ASN A 141 0.94 -17.65 9.23
CA ASN A 141 1.39 -18.44 10.38
C ASN A 141 2.63 -19.29 10.04
N SER A 142 2.67 -19.87 8.84
CA SER A 142 3.85 -20.61 8.35
C SER A 142 5.06 -19.69 8.23
N LEU A 143 4.86 -18.45 7.79
CA LEU A 143 5.91 -17.43 7.68
C LEU A 143 6.43 -16.99 9.06
N ILE A 144 5.55 -16.86 10.06
CA ILE A 144 5.95 -16.62 11.45
C ILE A 144 6.81 -17.78 11.98
N SER A 145 6.40 -19.03 11.71
CA SER A 145 7.17 -20.21 12.12
C SER A 145 8.55 -20.24 11.45
N ALA A 146 8.63 -19.96 10.15
CA ALA A 146 9.90 -19.88 9.42
C ALA A 146 10.81 -18.78 9.95
N ALA A 147 10.26 -17.60 10.27
CA ALA A 147 11.02 -16.51 10.87
C ALA A 147 11.57 -16.89 12.26
N ARG A 148 10.78 -17.57 13.09
CA ARG A 148 11.21 -18.07 14.40
C ARG A 148 12.32 -19.11 14.27
N GLU A 149 12.16 -20.10 13.39
CA GLU A 149 13.19 -21.12 13.14
C GLU A 149 14.50 -20.47 12.70
N ARG A 150 14.45 -19.50 11.78
CA ARG A 150 15.64 -18.73 11.39
C ARG A 150 16.32 -18.04 12.57
N LEU A 151 15.55 -17.39 13.45
CA LEU A 151 16.10 -16.73 14.64
C LEU A 151 16.74 -17.73 15.63
N GLU A 152 16.09 -18.87 15.84
CA GLU A 152 16.61 -19.95 16.69
C GLU A 152 17.92 -20.52 16.13
N VAL A 153 17.99 -20.80 14.82
CA VAL A 153 19.21 -21.29 14.20
C VAL A 153 20.29 -20.21 14.16
N GLY A 154 19.92 -18.95 13.93
CA GLY A 154 20.85 -17.80 14.01
C GLY A 154 21.50 -17.67 15.39
N ALA A 155 20.73 -17.85 16.47
CA ALA A 155 21.27 -17.87 17.83
C ALA A 155 22.24 -19.05 18.06
N LEU A 156 21.95 -20.23 17.48
CA LEU A 156 22.87 -21.36 17.50
C LEU A 156 24.16 -21.07 16.72
N ARG A 157 24.07 -20.40 15.57
CA ARG A 157 25.22 -19.96 14.78
C ARG A 157 26.11 -19.02 15.60
N ASP A 158 25.54 -18.02 16.26
CA ASP A 158 26.30 -17.06 17.08
C ASP A 158 27.01 -17.74 18.28
N LYS A 159 26.36 -18.75 18.86
CA LYS A 159 26.97 -19.61 19.88
C LYS A 159 28.14 -20.41 19.31
N GLN A 160 28.02 -20.95 18.09
CA GLN A 160 29.12 -21.66 17.43
C GLN A 160 30.28 -20.72 17.07
N TYR A 161 30.00 -19.51 16.59
CA TYR A 161 31.02 -18.49 16.34
C TYR A 161 31.84 -18.19 17.60
N SER A 162 31.16 -18.04 18.75
CA SER A 162 31.81 -17.81 20.04
C SER A 162 32.63 -19.02 20.51
N ALA A 163 32.10 -20.23 20.33
CA ALA A 163 32.81 -21.47 20.66
C ALA A 163 34.06 -21.66 19.79
N LEU A 164 33.97 -21.35 18.50
CA LEU A 164 35.08 -21.40 17.54
C LEU A 164 36.21 -20.46 17.93
N ARG A 165 35.91 -19.18 18.21
CA ARG A 165 36.94 -18.23 18.67
C ARG A 165 37.62 -18.69 19.95
N LYS A 166 36.87 -19.23 20.90
CA LYS A 166 37.42 -19.75 22.16
C LYS A 166 38.33 -20.96 21.91
N ALA A 167 37.91 -21.90 21.05
CA ALA A 167 38.70 -23.08 20.70
C ALA A 167 39.98 -22.72 19.95
N GLN A 168 39.89 -21.80 18.97
CA GLN A 168 41.06 -21.30 18.24
C GLN A 168 42.08 -20.64 19.17
N THR A 169 41.61 -19.79 20.10
CA THR A 169 42.49 -19.13 21.09
C THR A 169 43.18 -20.16 21.98
N ALA A 170 42.46 -21.17 22.45
CA ALA A 170 43.02 -22.25 23.26
C ALA A 170 44.05 -23.08 22.48
N PHE A 171 43.76 -23.40 21.21
CA PHE A 171 44.68 -24.11 20.33
C PHE A 171 45.99 -23.36 20.11
N VAL A 172 45.94 -22.07 19.75
CA VAL A 172 47.15 -21.24 19.57
C VAL A 172 47.95 -21.11 20.87
N SER A 173 47.24 -20.99 21.99
CA SER A 173 47.86 -20.89 23.33
C SER A 173 48.52 -22.20 23.79
N ALA A 174 48.06 -23.37 23.32
CA ALA A 174 48.71 -24.66 23.56
C ALA A 174 49.87 -24.91 22.59
N ALA A 175 49.73 -24.49 21.33
CA ALA A 175 50.72 -24.73 20.28
C ALA A 175 51.97 -23.83 20.40
N SER A 176 51.81 -22.59 20.87
CA SER A 176 52.95 -21.65 20.96
C SER A 176 54.06 -22.13 21.94
N PRO A 177 53.74 -22.59 23.17
CA PRO A 177 54.75 -23.16 24.06
C PRO A 177 55.36 -24.46 23.53
N ALA A 178 54.56 -25.31 22.88
CA ALA A 178 55.05 -26.56 22.29
C ALA A 178 56.04 -26.32 21.14
N MET A 179 55.76 -25.32 20.30
CA MET A 179 56.68 -24.87 19.26
C MET A 179 58.00 -24.35 19.86
N LEU A 180 57.90 -23.50 20.89
CA LEU A 180 59.08 -22.94 21.56
C LEU A 180 59.95 -24.04 22.19
N ASP A 181 59.35 -25.05 22.84
CA ASP A 181 60.07 -26.19 23.41
C ASP A 181 60.79 -26.99 22.33
N ALA A 182 60.10 -27.31 21.23
CA ALA A 182 60.68 -28.04 20.10
C ALA A 182 61.86 -27.27 19.46
N GLN A 183 61.72 -25.95 19.29
CA GLN A 183 62.78 -25.10 18.74
C GLN A 183 63.97 -24.96 19.69
N THR A 184 63.70 -24.89 21.00
CA THR A 184 64.75 -24.87 22.03
C THR A 184 65.53 -26.18 22.05
N ARG A 185 64.85 -27.33 21.94
CA ARG A 185 65.50 -28.65 21.83
C ARG A 185 66.36 -28.76 20.58
N LEU A 186 65.86 -28.32 19.43
CA LEU A 186 66.62 -28.31 18.19
C LEU A 186 67.90 -27.46 18.32
N ASN A 187 67.79 -26.24 18.86
CA ASN A 187 68.93 -25.36 19.09
C ASN A 187 69.95 -25.97 20.08
N ALA A 188 69.47 -26.66 21.11
CA ALA A 188 70.33 -27.35 22.07
C ALA A 188 71.12 -28.51 21.43
N ILE A 189 70.50 -29.28 20.53
CA ILE A 189 71.14 -30.38 19.79
C ILE A 189 72.19 -29.82 18.81
N LEU A 190 71.84 -28.76 18.06
CA LEU A 190 72.75 -28.12 17.11
C LEU A 190 73.92 -27.39 17.78
N GLY A 191 73.76 -26.97 19.03
CA GLY A 191 74.80 -26.31 19.84
C GLY A 191 75.69 -27.27 20.64
N ALA A 192 75.44 -28.58 20.61
CA ALA A 192 76.22 -29.58 21.33
C ALA A 192 77.62 -29.76 20.70
N ALA A 193 78.62 -30.10 21.51
CA ALA A 193 80.00 -30.28 21.05
C ALA A 193 80.19 -31.48 20.11
N ASP A 194 79.27 -32.45 20.16
CA ASP A 194 79.24 -33.64 19.29
C ASP A 194 77.79 -33.80 18.79
N VAL A 195 77.55 -33.46 17.52
CA VAL A 195 76.18 -33.37 16.94
C VAL A 195 75.80 -34.70 16.30
N SER A 196 74.78 -35.35 16.84
CA SER A 196 74.12 -36.49 16.22
C SER A 196 73.22 -36.02 15.07
N ALA A 197 73.55 -36.42 13.83
CA ALA A 197 72.79 -36.05 12.64
C ALA A 197 71.35 -36.60 12.68
N ASP A 198 71.15 -37.79 13.25
CA ASP A 198 69.84 -38.42 13.39
C ASP A 198 68.96 -37.64 14.39
N ASP A 199 69.50 -37.27 15.55
CA ASP A 199 68.76 -36.51 16.58
C ASP A 199 68.41 -35.09 16.09
N ALA A 200 69.32 -34.44 15.36
CA ALA A 200 69.07 -33.13 14.76
C ALA A 200 67.96 -33.20 13.69
N THR A 201 67.95 -34.27 12.88
CA THR A 201 66.92 -34.49 11.86
C THR A 201 65.55 -34.77 12.48
N GLU A 202 65.49 -35.55 13.56
CA GLU A 202 64.26 -35.83 14.29
C GLU A 202 63.68 -34.58 14.97
N ALA A 203 64.53 -33.77 15.62
CA ALA A 203 64.13 -32.51 16.23
C ALA A 203 63.64 -31.49 15.18
N ALA A 204 64.30 -31.38 14.04
CA ALA A 204 63.87 -30.53 12.93
C ALA A 204 62.53 -30.99 12.35
N ARG A 205 62.32 -32.31 12.18
CA ARG A 205 61.04 -32.88 11.76
C ARG A 205 59.92 -32.53 12.73
N THR A 206 60.17 -32.60 14.04
CA THR A 206 59.19 -32.23 15.09
C THR A 206 58.77 -30.77 14.98
N VAL A 207 59.72 -29.83 14.80
CA VAL A 207 59.42 -28.40 14.60
C VAL A 207 58.57 -28.18 13.33
N GLY A 208 58.91 -28.87 12.24
CA GLY A 208 58.13 -28.83 10.99
C GLY A 208 56.70 -29.35 11.16
N GLN A 209 56.52 -30.46 11.87
CA GLN A 209 55.20 -31.05 12.14
C GLN A 209 54.34 -30.13 13.01
N ILE A 210 54.88 -29.56 14.10
CA ILE A 210 54.14 -28.59 14.92
C ILE A 210 53.75 -27.36 14.08
N SER A 211 54.63 -26.92 13.17
CA SER A 211 54.35 -25.78 12.29
C SER A 211 53.19 -26.09 11.34
N ASN A 212 53.20 -27.29 10.76
CA ASN A 212 52.12 -27.78 9.90
C ASN A 212 50.80 -27.91 10.66
N VAL A 213 50.82 -28.42 11.89
CA VAL A 213 49.62 -28.50 12.74
C VAL A 213 49.08 -27.11 13.05
N LEU A 214 49.93 -26.15 13.42
CA LEU A 214 49.52 -24.78 13.70
C LEU A 214 48.91 -24.11 12.47
N ALA A 215 49.56 -24.24 11.31
CA ALA A 215 49.07 -23.68 10.04
C ALA A 215 47.72 -24.32 9.63
N ALA A 216 47.61 -25.65 9.67
CA ALA A 216 46.38 -26.36 9.36
C ALA A 216 45.24 -26.02 10.33
N GLY A 217 45.52 -25.92 11.62
CA GLY A 217 44.52 -25.54 12.63
C GLY A 217 44.03 -24.10 12.46
N ASN A 218 44.92 -23.17 12.12
CA ASN A 218 44.52 -21.78 11.80
C ASN A 218 43.69 -21.70 10.51
N LEU A 219 44.08 -22.44 9.47
CA LEU A 219 43.32 -22.51 8.22
C LEU A 219 41.92 -23.09 8.48
N MET A 220 41.81 -24.20 9.21
CA MET A 220 40.51 -24.77 9.59
C MET A 220 39.62 -23.78 10.37
N ALA A 221 40.21 -23.00 11.28
CA ALA A 221 39.46 -21.97 12.00
C ALA A 221 38.98 -20.85 11.05
N ALA A 222 39.78 -20.51 10.04
CA ALA A 222 39.38 -19.57 8.99
C ALA A 222 38.24 -20.15 8.13
N ASP A 223 38.34 -21.41 7.69
CA ASP A 223 37.31 -22.10 6.92
C ASP A 223 35.99 -22.16 7.69
N MET A 224 36.02 -22.54 8.97
CA MET A 224 34.81 -22.53 9.81
C MET A 224 34.25 -21.11 10.00
N THR A 225 35.10 -20.09 10.09
CA THR A 225 34.64 -18.70 10.18
C THR A 225 33.97 -18.26 8.87
N ALA A 226 34.58 -18.59 7.72
CA ALA A 226 34.02 -18.32 6.40
C ALA A 226 32.70 -19.08 6.18
N ALA A 227 32.61 -20.33 6.66
CA ALA A 227 31.39 -21.12 6.63
C ALA A 227 30.26 -20.43 7.41
N LEU A 228 30.53 -19.87 8.59
CA LEU A 228 29.51 -19.13 9.37
C LEU A 228 29.01 -17.86 8.65
N SER A 229 29.77 -17.30 7.71
CA SER A 229 29.37 -16.16 6.89
C SER A 229 28.91 -16.51 5.47
N ALA A 230 28.95 -17.79 5.08
CA ALA A 230 28.59 -18.25 3.74
C ALA A 230 27.14 -17.87 3.39
N ASN A 231 26.89 -17.27 2.23
CA ASN A 231 25.57 -16.74 1.85
C ASN A 231 24.69 -17.73 1.07
N SER A 232 25.23 -18.88 0.71
CA SER A 232 24.54 -19.91 -0.07
C SER A 232 25.06 -21.31 0.24
N SER A 233 24.25 -22.34 0.01
CA SER A 233 24.66 -23.74 0.22
C SER A 233 25.82 -24.14 -0.68
N GLU A 234 25.88 -23.64 -1.91
CA GLU A 234 27.00 -23.92 -2.84
C GLU A 234 28.34 -23.40 -2.27
N THR A 235 28.35 -22.16 -1.78
CA THR A 235 29.55 -21.62 -1.12
C THR A 235 29.91 -22.39 0.16
N LEU A 236 28.90 -22.82 0.93
CA LEU A 236 29.11 -23.58 2.15
C LEU A 236 29.70 -24.97 1.85
N ASP A 237 29.21 -25.65 0.83
CA ASP A 237 29.69 -26.96 0.39
C ASP A 237 31.15 -26.91 -0.10
N ALA A 238 31.52 -25.84 -0.83
CA ALA A 238 32.90 -25.62 -1.25
C ALA A 238 33.84 -25.45 -0.05
N ILE A 239 33.45 -24.62 0.93
CA ILE A 239 34.23 -24.42 2.16
C ILE A 239 34.27 -25.72 3.00
N GLU A 240 33.18 -26.50 3.04
CA GLU A 240 33.15 -27.79 3.75
C GLU A 240 34.14 -28.80 3.13
N ALA A 241 34.33 -28.76 1.81
CA ALA A 241 35.32 -29.60 1.12
C ALA A 241 36.76 -29.19 1.49
N GLU A 242 37.07 -27.89 1.53
CA GLU A 242 38.38 -27.37 1.96
C GLU A 242 38.68 -27.76 3.41
N PHE A 243 37.70 -27.56 4.31
CA PHE A 243 37.80 -27.97 5.70
C PHE A 243 38.09 -29.47 5.86
N LYS A 244 37.39 -30.33 5.10
CA LYS A 244 37.62 -31.79 5.14
C LYS A 244 39.05 -32.16 4.74
N ASN A 245 39.60 -31.48 3.73
CA ASN A 245 41.00 -31.68 3.32
C ASN A 245 41.99 -31.20 4.40
N GLY A 246 41.74 -30.02 4.98
CA GLY A 246 42.55 -29.48 6.08
C GLY A 246 42.55 -30.39 7.31
N ARG A 247 41.40 -31.00 7.61
CA ARG A 247 41.25 -31.98 8.68
C ARG A 247 42.11 -33.23 8.48
N GLU A 248 42.12 -33.84 7.30
CA GLU A 248 42.95 -35.04 7.09
C GLU A 248 44.44 -34.72 7.30
N ARG A 249 44.87 -33.53 6.85
CA ARG A 249 46.23 -33.04 7.08
C ARG A 249 46.52 -32.84 8.56
N ILE A 250 45.60 -32.25 9.34
CA ILE A 250 45.85 -32.04 10.77
C ILE A 250 45.90 -33.38 11.52
N LYS A 251 45.00 -34.34 11.22
CA LYS A 251 45.00 -35.66 11.85
C LYS A 251 46.29 -36.42 11.61
N SER A 252 46.73 -36.49 10.35
CA SER A 252 48.00 -37.13 9.99
C SER A 252 49.20 -36.49 10.70
N ASN A 253 49.29 -35.15 10.70
CA ASN A 253 50.39 -34.48 11.39
C ASN A 253 50.33 -34.64 12.92
N LEU A 254 49.14 -34.77 13.51
CA LEU A 254 48.98 -34.99 14.95
C LEU A 254 49.41 -36.39 15.38
N GLU A 255 49.19 -37.42 14.56
CA GLU A 255 49.59 -38.81 14.85
C GLU A 255 51.12 -38.95 14.91
N ASP A 256 51.84 -38.26 14.03
CA ASP A 256 53.29 -38.37 13.92
C ASP A 256 54.07 -37.59 15.01
N LEU A 257 53.39 -36.80 15.85
CA LEU A 257 54.05 -36.00 16.89
C LEU A 257 54.52 -36.84 18.09
N PRO A 258 55.68 -36.47 18.70
CA PRO A 258 56.22 -37.17 19.86
C PRO A 258 55.33 -36.97 21.10
N ASN A 259 55.22 -38.01 21.93
CA ASN A 259 54.30 -38.00 23.05
C ASN A 259 54.92 -37.29 24.28
N ASN A 260 54.63 -36.00 24.44
CA ASN A 260 55.04 -35.21 25.61
C ASN A 260 53.89 -34.31 26.13
N PRO A 261 53.96 -33.78 27.37
CA PRO A 261 52.86 -33.01 27.95
C PRO A 261 52.40 -31.80 27.13
N ALA A 262 53.32 -31.10 26.47
CA ALA A 262 52.99 -29.94 25.63
C ALA A 262 52.26 -30.37 24.34
N ILE A 263 52.72 -31.44 23.69
CA ILE A 263 52.07 -32.01 22.50
C ILE A 263 50.71 -32.62 22.81
N VAL A 264 50.54 -33.23 23.99
CA VAL A 264 49.23 -33.73 24.45
C VAL A 264 48.22 -32.57 24.55
N ALA A 265 48.64 -31.41 25.06
CA ALA A 265 47.78 -30.22 25.10
C ALA A 265 47.43 -29.70 23.68
N VAL A 266 48.38 -29.76 22.74
CA VAL A 266 48.13 -29.42 21.33
C VAL A 266 47.13 -30.39 20.70
N ARG A 267 47.27 -31.70 20.93
CA ARG A 267 46.31 -32.72 20.46
C ARG A 267 44.90 -32.48 21.00
N ASP A 268 44.74 -32.31 22.32
CA ASP A 268 43.42 -32.07 22.93
C ASP A 268 42.75 -30.79 22.41
N THR A 269 43.51 -29.69 22.28
CA THR A 269 42.96 -28.43 21.76
C THR A 269 42.65 -28.49 20.26
N ALA A 270 43.45 -29.21 19.47
CA ALA A 270 43.18 -29.45 18.06
C ALA A 270 41.93 -30.33 17.85
N GLU A 271 41.75 -31.37 18.66
CA GLU A 271 40.55 -32.22 18.65
C GLU A 271 39.29 -31.42 19.00
N ARG A 272 39.36 -30.53 20.00
CA ARG A 272 38.23 -29.64 20.33
C ARG A 272 37.86 -28.71 19.18
N LEU A 273 38.85 -28.23 18.43
CA LEU A 273 38.63 -27.40 17.25
C LEU A 273 37.99 -28.22 16.11
N LEU A 274 38.48 -29.43 15.88
CA LEU A 274 37.95 -30.38 14.89
C LEU A 274 36.47 -30.68 15.10
N VAL A 275 36.07 -30.96 16.34
CA VAL A 275 34.69 -31.32 16.69
C VAL A 275 33.70 -30.19 16.39
N LEU A 276 34.13 -28.92 16.37
CA LEU A 276 33.24 -27.80 16.03
C LEU A 276 32.85 -27.77 14.55
N GLY A 277 33.66 -28.33 13.65
CA GLY A 277 33.29 -28.48 12.24
C GLY A 277 32.52 -29.77 11.96
N GLU A 278 32.44 -30.69 12.91
CA GLU A 278 31.86 -32.02 12.73
C GLU A 278 30.51 -32.21 13.44
N GLY A 279 29.75 -33.21 12.99
CA GLY A 279 28.52 -33.65 13.65
C GLY A 279 27.29 -32.77 13.39
N LYS A 280 26.16 -33.16 14.00
CA LYS A 280 24.84 -32.53 13.77
C LYS A 280 24.72 -31.10 14.30
N THR A 281 25.63 -30.72 15.20
CA THR A 281 25.70 -29.40 15.82
C THR A 281 26.92 -28.61 15.36
N GLY A 282 27.72 -29.15 14.43
CA GLY A 282 28.89 -28.47 13.91
C GLY A 282 28.53 -27.26 13.04
N VAL A 283 29.51 -26.39 12.83
CA VAL A 283 29.41 -25.13 12.10
C VAL A 283 28.70 -25.28 10.76
N PHE A 284 29.13 -26.25 9.93
CA PHE A 284 28.56 -26.48 8.60
C PHE A 284 27.08 -26.90 8.66
N LYS A 285 26.72 -27.79 9.59
CA LYS A 285 25.31 -28.22 9.73
C LYS A 285 24.40 -27.15 10.31
N ILE A 286 24.90 -26.31 11.21
CA ILE A 286 24.13 -25.17 11.72
C ILE A 286 23.93 -24.13 10.62
N ARG A 287 24.99 -23.78 9.87
CA ARG A 287 24.85 -22.83 8.77
C ARG A 287 23.92 -23.35 7.66
N GLN A 288 24.05 -24.63 7.28
CA GLN A 288 23.17 -25.22 6.28
C GLN A 288 21.70 -25.12 6.71
N LYS A 289 21.38 -25.47 7.96
CA LYS A 289 20.02 -25.31 8.50
C LYS A 289 19.53 -23.87 8.47
N GLU A 290 20.41 -22.90 8.72
CA GLU A 290 20.03 -21.48 8.68
C GLU A 290 19.73 -21.05 7.24
N LEU A 291 20.54 -21.47 6.27
CA LEU A 291 20.31 -21.22 4.85
C LEU A 291 19.00 -21.89 4.38
N ASP A 292 18.76 -23.13 4.78
CA ASP A 292 17.50 -23.85 4.49
C ASP A 292 16.29 -23.11 5.08
N ALA A 293 16.39 -22.62 6.32
CA ALA A 293 15.33 -21.85 6.97
C ALA A 293 15.09 -20.50 6.27
N ILE A 294 16.15 -19.85 5.78
CA ILE A 294 16.04 -18.61 4.99
C ILE A 294 15.33 -18.89 3.66
N ASP A 295 15.74 -19.94 2.93
CA ASP A 295 15.15 -20.31 1.63
C ASP A 295 13.69 -20.74 1.76
N TYR A 296 13.38 -21.57 2.77
CA TYR A 296 12.02 -21.93 3.13
C TYR A 296 11.17 -20.69 3.45
N GLY A 297 11.71 -19.78 4.27
CA GLY A 297 11.04 -18.51 4.58
C GLY A 297 10.74 -17.65 3.34
N GLN A 298 11.65 -17.60 2.36
CA GLN A 298 11.43 -16.90 1.09
C GLN A 298 10.34 -17.58 0.25
N THR A 299 10.35 -18.91 0.17
CA THR A 299 9.32 -19.68 -0.53
C THR A 299 7.92 -19.41 0.03
N ILE A 300 7.78 -19.45 1.36
CA ILE A 300 6.51 -19.14 2.02
C ILE A 300 6.13 -17.67 1.82
N LEU A 301 7.10 -16.74 1.76
CA LEU A 301 6.82 -15.33 1.47
C LEU A 301 6.26 -15.14 0.06
N GLU A 302 6.79 -15.84 -0.93
CA GLU A 302 6.24 -15.81 -2.29
C GLU A 302 4.83 -16.39 -2.37
N GLU A 303 4.58 -17.51 -1.70
CA GLU A 303 3.25 -18.11 -1.61
C GLU A 303 2.26 -17.16 -0.91
N THR A 304 2.69 -16.55 0.20
CA THR A 304 1.92 -15.53 0.93
C THR A 304 1.60 -14.33 0.04
N ARG A 305 2.56 -13.87 -0.79
CA ARG A 305 2.31 -12.79 -1.77
C ARG A 305 1.26 -13.21 -2.81
N LYS A 306 1.36 -14.41 -3.37
CA LYS A 306 0.39 -14.93 -4.35
C LYS A 306 -1.02 -15.00 -3.74
N LEU A 307 -1.14 -15.52 -2.52
CA LEU A 307 -2.42 -15.59 -1.80
C LEU A 307 -2.99 -14.21 -1.51
N ASN A 308 -2.16 -13.26 -1.07
CA ASN A 308 -2.59 -11.88 -0.83
C ASN A 308 -3.06 -11.16 -2.10
N VAL A 309 -2.41 -11.39 -3.23
CA VAL A 309 -2.88 -10.88 -4.53
C VAL A 309 -4.23 -11.49 -4.89
N GLY A 310 -4.39 -12.80 -4.72
CA GLY A 310 -5.67 -13.49 -4.96
C GLY A 310 -6.79 -13.00 -4.04
N LEU A 311 -6.48 -12.77 -2.76
CA LEU A 311 -7.40 -12.18 -1.79
C LEU A 311 -7.82 -10.76 -2.21
N GLY A 312 -6.85 -9.92 -2.60
CA GLY A 312 -7.11 -8.56 -3.09
C GLY A 312 -8.05 -8.54 -4.30
N ILE A 313 -7.82 -9.43 -5.28
CA ILE A 313 -8.70 -9.59 -6.45
C ILE A 313 -10.12 -10.02 -6.01
N SER A 314 -10.21 -10.98 -5.09
CA SER A 314 -11.51 -11.48 -4.61
C SER A 314 -12.29 -10.41 -3.85
N VAL A 315 -11.61 -9.60 -3.02
CA VAL A 315 -12.22 -8.49 -2.30
C VAL A 315 -12.64 -7.38 -3.26
N GLN A 316 -11.83 -7.07 -4.27
CA GLN A 316 -12.19 -6.11 -5.30
C GLN A 316 -13.44 -6.56 -6.08
N GLN A 317 -13.52 -7.83 -6.47
CA GLN A 317 -14.71 -8.40 -7.12
C GLN A 317 -15.95 -8.32 -6.23
N LEU A 318 -15.80 -8.56 -4.92
CA LEU A 318 -16.88 -8.39 -3.95
C LEU A 318 -17.34 -6.92 -3.88
N VAL A 319 -16.42 -5.98 -3.76
CA VAL A 319 -16.73 -4.54 -3.72
C VAL A 319 -17.44 -4.11 -5.01
N GLU A 320 -16.96 -4.53 -6.18
CA GLU A 320 -17.59 -4.25 -7.47
C GLU A 320 -18.98 -4.86 -7.59
N ALA A 321 -19.18 -6.10 -7.13
CA ALA A 321 -20.48 -6.76 -7.12
C ALA A 321 -21.48 -6.02 -6.21
N VAL A 322 -21.06 -5.65 -4.99
CA VAL A 322 -21.88 -4.92 -4.02
C VAL A 322 -22.19 -3.50 -4.54
N GLN A 323 -21.21 -2.82 -5.14
CA GLN A 323 -21.40 -1.50 -5.75
C GLN A 323 -22.41 -1.58 -6.89
N LYS A 324 -22.26 -2.56 -7.79
CA LYS A 324 -23.19 -2.77 -8.91
C LYS A 324 -24.61 -3.10 -8.46
N GLU A 325 -24.77 -3.90 -7.40
CA GLU A 325 -26.08 -4.18 -6.82
C GLU A 325 -26.69 -2.92 -6.22
N THR A 326 -25.91 -2.12 -5.49
CA THR A 326 -26.33 -0.84 -4.89
C THR A 326 -26.72 0.19 -5.97
N ASP A 327 -25.95 0.29 -7.05
CA ASP A 327 -26.24 1.16 -8.20
C ASP A 327 -27.51 0.71 -8.94
N SER A 328 -27.73 -0.61 -9.07
CA SER A 328 -28.97 -1.15 -9.61
C SER A 328 -30.17 -0.81 -8.71
N SER A 329 -30.06 -1.00 -7.40
CA SER A 329 -31.10 -0.64 -6.43
C SER A 329 -31.44 0.85 -6.48
N THR A 330 -30.43 1.72 -6.53
CA THR A 330 -30.64 3.17 -6.64
C THR A 330 -31.22 3.59 -8.00
N PHE A 331 -30.82 2.96 -9.10
CA PHE A 331 -31.41 3.19 -10.42
C PHE A 331 -32.89 2.79 -10.47
N GLN A 332 -33.23 1.61 -9.93
CA GLN A 332 -34.62 1.15 -9.83
C GLN A 332 -35.46 2.11 -8.98
N ALA A 333 -34.93 2.57 -7.84
CA ALA A 333 -35.60 3.56 -7.00
C ALA A 333 -35.84 4.88 -7.76
N ARG A 334 -34.83 5.40 -8.50
CA ARG A 334 -34.99 6.60 -9.33
C ARG A 334 -36.02 6.43 -10.44
N GLN A 335 -36.05 5.27 -11.10
CA GLN A 335 -37.01 4.99 -12.16
C GLN A 335 -38.44 4.92 -11.62
N GLN A 336 -38.63 4.26 -10.47
CA GLN A 336 -39.92 4.22 -9.77
C GLN A 336 -40.37 5.61 -9.33
N ILE A 337 -39.47 6.41 -8.76
CA ILE A 337 -39.75 7.82 -8.40
C ILE A 337 -40.19 8.60 -9.64
N SER A 338 -39.42 8.55 -10.73
CA SER A 338 -39.70 9.30 -11.95
C SER A 338 -41.04 8.92 -12.58
N LEU A 339 -41.33 7.61 -12.69
CA LEU A 339 -42.58 7.12 -13.27
C LEU A 339 -43.77 7.51 -12.40
N ALA A 340 -43.64 7.38 -11.07
CA ALA A 340 -44.65 7.84 -10.12
C ALA A 340 -44.90 9.35 -10.21
N THR A 341 -43.84 10.17 -10.25
CA THR A 341 -43.94 11.62 -10.42
C THR A 341 -44.61 11.97 -11.74
N MET A 342 -44.27 11.30 -12.85
CA MET A 342 -44.88 11.53 -14.16
C MET A 342 -46.38 11.19 -14.16
N VAL A 343 -46.79 10.07 -13.55
CA VAL A 343 -48.21 9.69 -13.43
C VAL A 343 -48.98 10.69 -12.57
N MET A 344 -48.39 11.14 -11.46
CA MET A 344 -48.99 12.15 -10.59
C MET A 344 -49.17 13.51 -11.29
N ILE A 345 -48.15 13.97 -12.02
CA ILE A 345 -48.23 15.19 -12.83
C ILE A 345 -49.29 15.04 -13.93
N ALA A 346 -49.33 13.88 -14.61
CA ALA A 346 -50.32 13.62 -15.66
C ALA A 346 -51.76 13.63 -15.12
N LEU A 347 -52.02 13.01 -13.97
CA LEU A 347 -53.32 13.04 -13.30
C LEU A 347 -53.70 14.46 -12.82
N GLY A 348 -52.73 15.22 -12.29
CA GLY A 348 -52.90 16.62 -11.92
C GLY A 348 -53.23 17.51 -13.13
N ALA A 349 -52.54 17.31 -14.25
CA ALA A 349 -52.83 18.04 -15.49
C ALA A 349 -54.20 17.66 -16.08
N LEU A 350 -54.58 16.37 -16.07
CA LEU A 350 -55.88 15.90 -16.55
C LEU A 350 -57.05 16.48 -15.74
N THR A 351 -56.90 16.57 -14.42
CA THR A 351 -57.91 17.18 -13.54
C THR A 351 -58.04 18.68 -13.76
N LEU A 352 -56.92 19.39 -13.95
CA LEU A 352 -56.92 20.82 -14.30
C LEU A 352 -57.58 21.08 -15.65
N VAL A 353 -57.19 20.33 -16.70
CA VAL A 353 -57.75 20.46 -18.04
C VAL A 353 -59.23 20.07 -18.07
N GLY A 354 -59.61 18.99 -17.37
CA GLY A 354 -61.00 18.56 -17.25
C GLY A 354 -61.88 19.60 -16.55
N SER A 355 -61.38 20.19 -15.46
CA SER A 355 -62.07 21.26 -14.73
C SER A 355 -62.21 22.53 -15.58
N PHE A 356 -61.15 22.91 -16.30
CA PHE A 356 -61.16 24.05 -17.22
C PHE A 356 -62.17 23.86 -18.38
N LEU A 357 -62.13 22.71 -19.03
CA LEU A 357 -63.05 22.38 -20.13
C LEU A 357 -64.51 22.33 -19.65
N PHE A 358 -64.77 21.81 -18.45
CA PHE A 358 -66.10 21.79 -17.86
C PHE A 358 -66.64 23.21 -17.63
N VAL A 359 -65.84 24.09 -17.00
CA VAL A 359 -66.22 25.49 -16.77
C VAL A 359 -66.44 26.22 -18.11
N TRP A 360 -65.55 26.03 -19.07
CA TRP A 360 -65.64 26.74 -20.35
C TRP A 360 -66.82 26.29 -21.22
N LEU A 361 -67.00 24.99 -21.40
CA LEU A 361 -67.96 24.43 -22.35
C LEU A 361 -69.37 24.36 -21.75
N TYR A 362 -69.50 24.04 -20.46
CA TYR A 362 -70.79 23.86 -19.80
C TYR A 362 -71.29 25.15 -19.14
N VAL A 363 -70.51 25.76 -18.25
CA VAL A 363 -70.91 26.98 -17.53
C VAL A 363 -70.89 28.18 -18.46
N GLY A 364 -69.78 28.40 -19.18
CA GLY A 364 -69.58 29.56 -20.05
C GLY A 364 -70.51 29.62 -21.27
N ARG A 365 -70.74 28.49 -21.95
CA ARG A 365 -71.47 28.46 -23.22
C ARG A 365 -72.96 28.12 -23.09
N ASN A 366 -73.35 27.31 -22.10
CA ASN A 366 -74.73 26.82 -21.95
C ASN A 366 -75.53 27.59 -20.88
N ILE A 367 -74.98 27.77 -19.69
CA ILE A 367 -75.65 28.46 -18.58
C ILE A 367 -75.61 29.99 -18.78
N LEU A 368 -74.41 30.55 -18.97
CA LEU A 368 -74.20 32.00 -19.12
C LEU A 368 -74.85 32.62 -20.37
N ARG A 369 -75.09 31.86 -21.43
CA ARG A 369 -75.82 32.34 -22.62
C ARG A 369 -77.32 32.40 -22.37
N ARG A 370 -77.89 31.41 -21.68
CA ARG A 370 -79.33 31.35 -21.37
C ARG A 370 -79.74 32.39 -20.34
N ILE A 371 -78.92 32.57 -19.29
CA ILE A 371 -79.14 33.62 -18.29
C ILE A 371 -79.08 35.02 -18.93
N ARG A 372 -78.12 35.27 -19.84
CA ARG A 372 -78.07 36.55 -20.59
C ARG A 372 -79.30 36.77 -21.47
N GLY A 373 -79.88 35.71 -22.04
CA GLY A 373 -81.13 35.78 -22.81
C GLY A 373 -82.34 36.16 -21.95
N LEU A 374 -82.46 35.58 -20.75
CA LEU A 374 -83.50 35.94 -19.79
C LEU A 374 -83.30 37.34 -19.20
N GLN A 375 -82.06 37.72 -18.89
CA GLN A 375 -81.73 39.07 -18.44
C GLN A 375 -82.19 40.12 -19.47
N ARG A 376 -81.91 39.90 -20.75
CA ARG A 376 -82.32 40.82 -21.82
C ARG A 376 -83.84 40.91 -21.98
N SER A 377 -84.53 39.78 -21.83
CA SER A 377 -86.00 39.71 -21.89
C SER A 377 -86.64 40.43 -20.69
N MET A 378 -86.07 40.28 -19.49
CA MET A 378 -86.52 40.99 -18.28
C MET A 378 -86.32 42.51 -18.39
N GLN A 379 -85.22 42.92 -19.02
CA GLN A 379 -84.93 44.34 -19.25
C GLN A 379 -85.93 44.98 -20.21
N LEU A 380 -86.29 44.27 -21.29
CA LEU A 380 -87.32 44.71 -22.25
C LEU A 380 -88.73 44.75 -21.61
N LEU A 381 -89.10 43.76 -20.79
CA LEU A 381 -90.37 43.77 -20.05
C LEU A 381 -90.44 44.90 -19.01
N SER A 382 -89.32 45.21 -18.33
CA SER A 382 -89.20 46.32 -17.39
C SER A 382 -89.39 47.68 -18.05
N ASP A 383 -88.95 47.82 -19.30
CA ASP A 383 -89.03 49.05 -20.08
C ASP A 383 -90.42 49.24 -20.74
N GLY A 384 -91.38 48.35 -20.46
CA GLY A 384 -92.78 48.46 -20.88
C GLY A 384 -93.12 47.80 -22.22
N ASP A 385 -92.19 47.05 -22.81
CA ASP A 385 -92.40 46.29 -24.04
C ASP A 385 -93.04 44.92 -23.72
N LEU A 386 -94.35 44.81 -23.96
CA LEU A 386 -95.15 43.60 -23.71
C LEU A 386 -95.29 42.69 -24.95
N ASP A 387 -94.74 43.11 -26.10
CA ASP A 387 -94.86 42.38 -27.37
C ASP A 387 -93.67 41.44 -27.62
N THR A 388 -92.57 41.61 -26.90
CA THR A 388 -91.37 40.76 -27.03
C THR A 388 -91.62 39.32 -26.58
N GLU A 389 -91.31 38.35 -27.45
CA GLU A 389 -91.37 36.92 -27.12
C GLU A 389 -90.24 36.49 -26.16
N ILE A 390 -90.62 35.84 -25.07
CA ILE A 390 -89.67 35.26 -24.10
C ILE A 390 -89.17 33.93 -24.66
N PRO A 391 -87.84 33.70 -24.75
CA PRO A 391 -87.31 32.47 -25.33
C PRO A 391 -87.71 31.23 -24.51
N GLN A 392 -88.63 30.42 -25.03
CA GLN A 392 -89.00 29.15 -24.39
C GLN A 392 -87.91 28.09 -24.61
N SER A 393 -87.36 27.56 -23.52
CA SER A 393 -86.39 26.47 -23.55
C SER A 393 -87.09 25.12 -23.65
N ARG A 394 -86.59 24.21 -24.50
CA ARG A 394 -87.07 22.81 -24.58
C ARG A 394 -86.58 21.92 -23.43
N GLN A 395 -85.72 22.41 -22.55
CA GLN A 395 -85.20 21.65 -21.39
C GLN A 395 -85.93 22.06 -20.12
N ARG A 396 -86.31 21.09 -19.28
CA ARG A 396 -86.95 21.31 -17.97
C ARG A 396 -85.91 21.46 -16.86
N ASP A 397 -85.13 22.54 -16.90
CA ASP A 397 -84.13 22.88 -15.88
C ASP A 397 -84.54 24.13 -15.08
N GLU A 398 -83.77 24.48 -14.06
CA GLU A 398 -84.02 25.63 -13.17
C GLU A 398 -84.05 26.97 -13.93
N ILE A 399 -83.42 27.03 -15.12
CA ILE A 399 -83.42 28.21 -16.00
C ILE A 399 -84.71 28.27 -16.83
N ALA A 400 -85.28 27.13 -17.23
CA ALA A 400 -86.59 27.08 -17.88
C ALA A 400 -87.73 27.42 -16.92
N VAL A 401 -87.64 27.04 -15.65
CA VAL A 401 -88.59 27.49 -14.61
C VAL A 401 -88.56 29.01 -14.45
N MET A 402 -87.39 29.64 -14.58
CA MET A 402 -87.28 31.11 -14.61
C MET A 402 -87.88 31.73 -15.88
N ALA A 403 -87.78 31.07 -17.03
CA ALA A 403 -88.40 31.52 -18.29
C ALA A 403 -89.93 31.45 -18.22
N ASP A 404 -90.48 30.37 -17.65
CA ASP A 404 -91.91 30.19 -17.41
C ASP A 404 -92.44 31.22 -16.41
N ALA A 405 -91.69 31.51 -15.35
CA ALA A 405 -92.02 32.59 -14.41
C ALA A 405 -92.01 33.98 -15.07
N LEU A 406 -91.10 34.22 -16.02
CA LEU A 406 -91.03 35.45 -16.80
C LEU A 406 -92.26 35.60 -17.73
N GLN A 407 -92.78 34.47 -18.24
CA GLN A 407 -93.98 34.44 -19.07
C GLN A 407 -95.26 34.68 -18.26
N VAL A 408 -95.37 34.11 -17.06
CA VAL A 408 -96.44 34.44 -16.11
C VAL A 408 -96.37 35.92 -15.68
N PHE A 409 -95.17 36.49 -15.56
CA PHE A 409 -94.97 37.91 -15.26
C PHE A 409 -95.41 38.83 -16.41
N ARG A 410 -95.15 38.45 -17.68
CA ARG A 410 -95.69 39.13 -18.88
C ARG A 410 -97.22 39.14 -18.88
N GLU A 411 -97.82 38.00 -18.59
CA GLU A 411 -99.27 37.79 -18.58
C GLU A 411 -99.93 38.55 -17.41
N SER A 412 -99.27 38.60 -16.24
CA SER A 412 -99.69 39.38 -15.08
C SER A 412 -99.57 40.90 -15.27
N MET A 413 -98.69 41.38 -16.16
CA MET A 413 -98.55 42.80 -16.51
C MET A 413 -99.68 43.30 -17.45
N ILE A 414 -100.37 42.40 -18.15
CA ILE A 414 -101.50 42.72 -19.04
C ILE A 414 -102.81 42.91 -18.25
N GLU A 415 -102.94 42.29 -17.07
CA GLU A 415 -104.21 42.25 -16.30
C GLU A 415 -104.21 43.14 -15.03
N GLY A 416 -103.14 43.89 -14.76
CA GLY A 416 -102.95 44.60 -13.48
C GLY A 416 -102.63 46.10 -13.62
N ARG A 417 -103.54 46.89 -14.19
CA ARG A 417 -103.53 48.36 -14.09
C ARG A 417 -104.74 48.86 -13.29
N GLU A 418 -104.68 48.74 -11.96
CA GLU A 418 -105.05 49.78 -10.98
C GLU A 418 -104.97 49.26 -9.52
N LEU A 419 -104.59 50.16 -8.61
CA LEU A 419 -104.52 50.09 -7.14
C LEU A 419 -103.28 49.50 -6.42
N THR A 420 -102.27 50.37 -6.31
CA THR A 420 -101.55 50.87 -5.10
C THR A 420 -100.86 49.92 -4.08
N ALA A 421 -99.66 50.41 -3.72
CA ALA A 421 -99.07 50.51 -2.37
C ALA A 421 -98.06 49.43 -1.92
N ASN A 422 -96.79 49.80 -2.06
CA ASN A 422 -95.64 49.50 -1.20
C ASN A 422 -95.85 48.55 -0.01
N GLN A 423 -95.06 47.47 0.05
CA GLN A 423 -94.16 47.19 1.19
C GLN A 423 -93.20 46.03 0.90
N ASN A 424 -91.97 46.19 1.39
CA ASN A 424 -90.84 45.23 1.45
C ASN A 424 -89.80 45.26 0.32
N LYS A 425 -89.33 46.46 -0.04
CA LYS A 425 -88.03 46.65 -0.70
C LYS A 425 -86.82 46.76 0.26
N ASP A 426 -87.00 46.48 1.55
CA ASP A 426 -85.92 46.62 2.55
C ASP A 426 -85.44 45.31 3.20
N ARG A 427 -86.03 44.14 2.85
CA ARG A 427 -85.53 42.82 3.32
C ARG A 427 -84.64 42.10 2.30
N THR A 428 -84.92 42.21 1.01
CA THR A 428 -84.16 41.52 -0.06
C THR A 428 -82.84 42.22 -0.40
N ALA A 429 -82.76 43.56 -0.37
CA ALA A 429 -81.50 44.27 -0.60
C ALA A 429 -80.49 44.11 0.55
N LYS A 430 -80.96 43.96 1.80
CA LYS A 430 -80.11 43.56 2.94
C LYS A 430 -79.75 42.07 2.86
N ALA A 431 -80.70 41.17 2.63
CA ALA A 431 -80.43 39.73 2.56
C ALA A 431 -79.50 39.33 1.41
N GLU A 432 -79.62 39.94 0.21
CA GLU A 432 -78.72 39.72 -0.92
C GLU A 432 -77.34 40.34 -0.71
N ARG A 433 -77.25 41.47 0.01
CA ARG A 433 -75.98 42.10 0.36
C ARG A 433 -75.28 41.29 1.46
N THR A 434 -76.02 40.78 2.45
CA THR A 434 -75.51 39.87 3.48
C THR A 434 -75.04 38.54 2.88
N THR A 435 -75.81 37.90 1.97
CA THR A 435 -75.37 36.64 1.33
C THR A 435 -74.20 36.83 0.35
N ARG A 436 -74.13 37.95 -0.41
CA ARG A 436 -72.94 38.27 -1.21
C ARG A 436 -71.72 38.54 -0.33
N MET A 437 -71.91 39.26 0.77
CA MET A 437 -70.85 39.56 1.72
C MET A 437 -70.37 38.30 2.42
N GLU A 438 -71.26 37.41 2.88
CA GLU A 438 -70.92 36.09 3.41
C GLU A 438 -70.17 35.23 2.39
N ALA A 439 -70.62 35.18 1.12
CA ALA A 439 -69.92 34.43 0.08
C ALA A 439 -68.51 34.99 -0.20
N GLN A 440 -68.35 36.31 -0.19
CA GLN A 440 -67.04 36.97 -0.33
C GLN A 440 -66.16 36.75 0.91
N ILE A 441 -66.73 36.79 2.12
CA ILE A 441 -66.04 36.50 3.37
C ILE A 441 -65.55 35.05 3.40
N VAL A 442 -66.37 34.07 3.02
CA VAL A 442 -65.98 32.65 2.95
C VAL A 442 -64.88 32.42 1.92
N THR A 443 -64.97 33.09 0.76
CA THR A 443 -63.93 32.99 -0.28
C THR A 443 -62.61 33.64 0.19
N PHE A 444 -62.70 34.80 0.84
CA PHE A 444 -61.55 35.49 1.44
C PHE A 444 -60.91 34.64 2.54
N GLU A 445 -61.70 34.10 3.46
CA GLU A 445 -61.27 33.18 4.52
C GLU A 445 -60.55 31.96 3.95
N SER A 446 -61.11 31.32 2.92
CA SER A 446 -60.48 30.18 2.25
C SER A 446 -59.13 30.55 1.63
N ASN A 447 -59.06 31.68 0.91
CA ASN A 447 -57.84 32.12 0.24
C ASN A 447 -56.75 32.51 1.23
N VAL A 448 -57.10 33.25 2.30
CA VAL A 448 -56.14 33.65 3.33
C VAL A 448 -55.65 32.45 4.13
N ARG A 449 -56.53 31.51 4.52
CA ARG A 449 -56.09 30.27 5.19
C ARG A 449 -55.19 29.42 4.32
N SER A 450 -55.46 29.34 3.01
CA SER A 450 -54.60 28.61 2.07
C SER A 450 -53.24 29.29 1.89
N ALA A 451 -53.21 30.63 1.78
CA ALA A 451 -51.98 31.41 1.70
C ALA A 451 -51.14 31.29 2.98
N LEU A 452 -51.75 31.40 4.16
CA LEU A 452 -51.08 31.24 5.45
C LEU A 452 -50.57 29.81 5.65
N GLY A 453 -51.34 28.79 5.26
CA GLY A 453 -50.88 27.40 5.29
C GLY A 453 -49.67 27.16 4.35
N SER A 454 -49.66 27.81 3.18
CA SER A 454 -48.53 27.74 2.25
C SER A 454 -47.29 28.45 2.82
N LEU A 455 -47.48 29.61 3.44
CA LEU A 455 -46.41 30.36 4.10
C LEU A 455 -45.79 29.58 5.27
N GLN A 456 -46.63 28.95 6.09
CA GLN A 456 -46.19 28.12 7.21
C GLN A 456 -45.44 26.88 6.73
N THR A 457 -45.88 26.26 5.63
CA THR A 457 -45.15 25.15 4.98
C THR A 457 -43.79 25.60 4.47
N ALA A 458 -43.71 26.76 3.79
CA ALA A 458 -42.46 27.31 3.29
C ALA A 458 -41.48 27.66 4.43
N ALA A 459 -41.97 28.26 5.51
CA ALA A 459 -41.17 28.57 6.70
C ALA A 459 -40.61 27.30 7.36
N ASN A 460 -41.41 26.24 7.48
CA ASN A 460 -40.94 24.94 8.00
C ASN A 460 -39.88 24.30 7.09
N SER A 461 -40.04 24.38 5.76
CA SER A 461 -39.03 23.89 4.81
C SER A 461 -37.72 24.68 4.88
N MET A 462 -37.79 26.01 5.02
CA MET A 462 -36.60 26.85 5.23
C MET A 462 -35.91 26.52 6.56
N GLN A 463 -36.68 26.32 7.63
CA GLN A 463 -36.14 25.90 8.93
C GLN A 463 -35.41 24.56 8.83
N SER A 464 -36.02 23.55 8.21
CA SER A 464 -35.37 22.25 8.01
C SER A 464 -34.10 22.35 7.17
N THR A 465 -34.12 23.17 6.11
CA THR A 465 -32.96 23.37 5.24
C THR A 465 -31.83 24.08 5.99
N ALA A 466 -32.14 25.10 6.77
CA ALA A 466 -31.19 25.80 7.61
C ALA A 466 -30.57 24.89 8.67
N GLN A 467 -31.36 24.02 9.32
CA GLN A 467 -30.85 23.03 10.28
C GLN A 467 -29.89 22.03 9.61
N SER A 468 -30.24 21.51 8.43
CA SER A 468 -29.34 20.64 7.66
C SER A 468 -28.07 21.35 7.22
N MET A 469 -28.17 22.62 6.82
CA MET A 469 -27.01 23.43 6.44
C MET A 469 -26.07 23.68 7.63
N SER A 470 -26.63 24.00 8.81
CA SER A 470 -25.85 24.15 10.06
C SER A 470 -25.14 22.85 10.43
N ALA A 471 -25.84 21.71 10.39
CA ALA A 471 -25.23 20.42 10.68
C ALA A 471 -24.11 20.06 9.69
N THR A 472 -24.28 20.40 8.41
CA THR A 472 -23.26 20.19 7.37
C THR A 472 -22.04 21.09 7.60
N ALA A 473 -22.26 22.35 8.00
CA ALA A 473 -21.18 23.28 8.35
C ALA A 473 -20.38 22.80 9.57
N ASP A 474 -21.05 22.32 10.62
CA ASP A 474 -20.42 21.75 11.81
C ASP A 474 -19.58 20.51 11.47
N GLN A 475 -20.14 19.61 10.65
CA GLN A 475 -19.42 18.42 10.19
C GLN A 475 -18.20 18.79 9.33
N SER A 476 -18.33 19.79 8.44
CA SER A 476 -17.22 20.28 7.63
C SER A 476 -16.12 20.89 8.49
N SER A 477 -16.48 21.65 9.53
CA SER A 477 -15.54 22.19 10.51
C SER A 477 -14.75 21.11 11.25
N ALA A 478 -15.44 20.04 11.69
CA ALA A 478 -14.78 18.89 12.31
C ALA A 478 -13.80 18.18 11.35
N LEU A 479 -14.17 18.04 10.07
CA LEU A 479 -13.32 17.43 9.06
C LEU A 479 -12.09 18.31 8.74
N VAL A 480 -12.27 19.62 8.63
CA VAL A 480 -11.19 20.61 8.47
C VAL A 480 -10.16 20.46 9.57
N ASN A 481 -10.58 20.35 10.83
CA ASN A 481 -9.66 20.16 11.96
C ASN A 481 -8.87 18.86 11.85
N ALA A 482 -9.52 17.75 11.47
CA ALA A 482 -8.84 16.47 11.26
C ALA A 482 -7.81 16.54 10.12
N VAL A 483 -8.16 17.21 9.01
CA VAL A 483 -7.23 17.40 7.88
C VAL A 483 -6.07 18.33 8.27
N ALA A 484 -6.32 19.38 9.05
CA ALA A 484 -5.28 20.29 9.55
C ALA A 484 -4.25 19.53 10.41
N SER A 485 -4.69 18.70 11.34
CA SER A 485 -3.80 17.87 12.16
C SER A 485 -3.00 16.87 11.30
N ALA A 486 -3.64 16.23 10.32
CA ALA A 486 -2.94 15.31 9.41
C ALA A 486 -1.90 16.05 8.53
N ALA A 487 -2.17 17.28 8.12
CA ALA A 487 -1.24 18.11 7.37
C ALA A 487 -0.04 18.54 8.24
N GLU A 488 -0.26 18.89 9.51
CA GLU A 488 0.82 19.18 10.46
C GLU A 488 1.72 17.96 10.69
N GLU A 489 1.13 16.78 10.93
CA GLU A 489 1.88 15.53 11.07
C GLU A 489 2.69 15.21 9.81
N THR A 490 2.09 15.40 8.63
CA THR A 490 2.77 15.21 7.34
C THR A 490 3.95 16.17 7.21
N SER A 491 3.81 17.43 7.63
CA SER A 491 4.89 18.43 7.60
C SER A 491 6.09 18.00 8.45
N VAL A 492 5.84 17.49 9.66
CA VAL A 492 6.88 16.95 10.54
C VAL A 492 7.57 15.74 9.91
N ASN A 493 6.81 14.85 9.28
CA ASN A 493 7.36 13.69 8.57
C ASN A 493 8.25 14.12 7.39
N VAL A 494 7.80 15.09 6.59
CA VAL A 494 8.57 15.64 5.47
C VAL A 494 9.87 16.29 5.95
N GLN A 495 9.85 17.05 7.05
CA GLN A 495 11.06 17.62 7.66
C GLN A 495 12.04 16.53 8.12
N THR A 496 11.52 15.46 8.73
CA THR A 496 12.33 14.33 9.19
C THR A 496 13.02 13.62 8.02
N VAL A 497 12.28 13.37 6.94
CA VAL A 497 12.84 12.76 5.73
C VAL A 497 13.85 13.70 5.06
N SER A 498 13.61 15.02 5.07
CA SER A 498 14.56 16.02 4.57
C SER A 498 15.90 15.93 5.32
N ALA A 499 15.87 15.91 6.65
CA ALA A 499 17.08 15.78 7.47
C ALA A 499 17.84 14.48 7.17
N GLY A 500 17.13 13.34 7.06
CA GLY A 500 17.74 12.07 6.68
C GLY A 500 18.34 12.09 5.27
N THR A 501 17.73 12.83 4.34
CA THR A 501 18.23 12.98 2.96
C THR A 501 19.49 13.84 2.91
N GLU A 502 19.58 14.89 3.73
CA GLU A 502 20.81 15.69 3.89
C GLU A 502 21.95 14.86 4.47
N GLU A 503 21.67 14.04 5.49
CA GLU A 503 22.66 13.14 6.10
C GLU A 503 23.14 12.06 5.11
N LEU A 504 22.22 11.49 4.31
CA LEU A 504 22.56 10.58 3.21
C LEU A 504 23.43 11.27 2.16
N SER A 505 23.11 12.49 1.76
CA SER A 505 23.91 13.25 0.80
C SER A 505 25.33 13.50 1.30
N SER A 506 25.49 13.83 2.58
CA SER A 506 26.80 13.97 3.22
C SER A 506 27.57 12.65 3.21
N SER A 507 26.91 11.55 3.59
CA SER A 507 27.50 10.21 3.63
C SER A 507 27.96 9.74 2.24
N ILE A 508 27.15 9.96 1.20
CA ILE A 508 27.49 9.62 -0.18
C ILE A 508 28.71 10.44 -0.65
N SER A 509 28.78 11.72 -0.32
CA SER A 509 29.92 12.57 -0.66
C SER A 509 31.22 12.08 0.00
N GLU A 510 31.15 11.66 1.27
CA GLU A 510 32.31 11.13 1.98
C GLU A 510 32.74 9.76 1.44
N ILE A 511 31.79 8.87 1.14
CA ILE A 511 32.07 7.60 0.48
C ILE A 511 32.74 7.84 -0.87
N GLY A 512 32.24 8.79 -1.68
CA GLY A 512 32.85 9.15 -2.96
C GLY A 512 34.30 9.58 -2.81
N ARG A 513 34.61 10.42 -1.82
CA ARG A 513 35.98 10.84 -1.50
C ARG A 513 36.88 9.65 -1.11
N GLN A 514 36.36 8.73 -0.30
CA GLN A 514 37.11 7.54 0.12
C GLN A 514 37.36 6.56 -1.02
N VAL A 515 36.41 6.43 -1.95
CA VAL A 515 36.56 5.58 -3.15
C VAL A 515 37.64 6.12 -4.08
N VAL A 516 37.65 7.44 -4.33
CA VAL A 516 38.72 8.09 -5.12
C VAL A 516 40.09 7.86 -4.48
N THR A 517 40.18 8.02 -3.15
CA THR A 517 41.43 7.78 -2.40
C THR A 517 41.88 6.31 -2.51
N SER A 518 40.94 5.37 -2.41
CA SER A 518 41.22 3.93 -2.53
C SER A 518 41.73 3.57 -3.92
N ALA A 519 41.18 4.17 -4.98
CA ALA A 519 41.65 3.97 -6.35
C ALA A 519 43.08 4.50 -6.53
N GLU A 520 43.42 5.63 -5.92
CA GLU A 520 44.79 6.17 -5.94
C GLU A 520 45.78 5.25 -5.22
N ILE A 521 45.41 4.72 -4.05
CA ILE A 521 46.23 3.75 -3.30
C ILE A 521 46.44 2.47 -4.12
N ALA A 522 45.38 1.95 -4.74
CA ALA A 522 45.47 0.75 -5.59
C ALA A 522 46.45 0.97 -6.77
N ARG A 523 46.34 2.10 -7.49
CA ARG A 523 47.28 2.41 -8.58
C ARG A 523 48.72 2.49 -8.10
N LYS A 524 48.96 3.16 -6.98
CA LYS A 524 50.30 3.24 -6.38
C LYS A 524 50.85 1.85 -6.03
N ALA A 525 50.00 0.98 -5.49
CA ALA A 525 50.39 -0.39 -5.16
C ALA A 525 50.72 -1.24 -6.41
N VAL A 526 50.03 -1.02 -7.54
CA VAL A 526 50.40 -1.64 -8.83
C VAL A 526 51.77 -1.17 -9.30
N GLU A 527 52.07 0.13 -9.20
CA GLU A 527 53.38 0.68 -9.56
C GLU A 527 54.50 0.09 -8.69
N GLU A 528 54.30 0.00 -7.37
CA GLU A 528 55.26 -0.60 -6.44
C GLU A 528 55.47 -2.10 -6.69
N ALA A 529 54.40 -2.85 -6.98
CA ALA A 529 54.49 -4.26 -7.34
C ALA A 529 55.28 -4.45 -8.66
N SER A 530 55.04 -3.60 -9.67
CA SER A 530 55.77 -3.63 -10.94
C SER A 530 57.26 -3.32 -10.77
N ALA A 531 57.62 -2.37 -9.91
CA ALA A 531 59.02 -2.07 -9.60
C ALA A 531 59.70 -3.24 -8.88
N THR A 532 58.97 -3.92 -7.99
CA THR A 532 59.46 -5.10 -7.27
C THR A 532 59.66 -6.30 -8.22
N ASP A 533 58.74 -6.53 -9.16
CA ASP A 533 58.89 -7.56 -10.21
C ASP A 533 60.14 -7.32 -11.05
N SER A 534 60.38 -6.07 -11.50
CA SER A 534 61.60 -5.71 -12.25
C SER A 534 62.88 -5.96 -11.44
N THR A 535 62.87 -5.67 -10.14
CA THR A 535 64.02 -5.90 -9.26
C THR A 535 64.31 -7.40 -9.09
N MET A 536 63.26 -8.21 -8.92
CA MET A 536 63.40 -9.67 -8.80
C MET A 536 63.86 -10.32 -10.10
N GLN A 537 63.40 -9.84 -11.25
CA GLN A 537 63.90 -10.28 -12.56
C GLN A 537 65.40 -10.00 -12.71
N GLY A 538 65.86 -8.80 -12.29
CA GLY A 538 67.29 -8.49 -12.26
C GLY A 538 68.09 -9.41 -11.32
N LEU A 539 67.51 -9.81 -10.19
CA LEU A 539 68.14 -10.77 -9.28
C LEU A 539 68.25 -12.17 -9.91
N ALA A 540 67.22 -12.62 -10.62
CA ALA A 540 67.22 -13.90 -11.34
C ALA A 540 68.29 -13.92 -12.44
N ASP A 541 68.40 -12.84 -13.21
CA ASP A 541 69.44 -12.67 -14.24
C ASP A 541 70.85 -12.71 -13.64
N ASN A 542 71.06 -12.03 -12.52
CA ASN A 542 72.35 -12.04 -11.81
C ASN A 542 72.69 -13.43 -11.28
N ALA A 543 71.73 -14.14 -10.69
CA ALA A 543 71.93 -15.51 -10.23
C ALA A 543 72.29 -16.46 -11.39
N ALA A 544 71.64 -16.31 -12.55
CA ALA A 544 71.99 -17.07 -13.76
C ALA A 544 73.42 -16.79 -14.24
N ARG A 545 73.87 -15.52 -14.23
CA ARG A 545 75.27 -15.17 -14.57
C ARG A 545 76.27 -15.77 -13.59
N ILE A 546 75.96 -15.74 -12.28
CA ILE A 546 76.81 -16.35 -11.26
C ILE A 546 76.91 -17.86 -11.47
N SER A 547 75.81 -18.54 -11.83
CA SER A 547 75.81 -19.97 -12.15
C SER A 547 76.84 -20.32 -13.23
N VAL A 548 76.87 -19.54 -14.33
CA VAL A 548 77.84 -19.73 -15.42
C VAL A 548 79.30 -19.58 -14.95
N VAL A 549 79.56 -18.62 -14.06
CA VAL A 549 80.90 -18.42 -13.49
C VAL A 549 81.29 -19.58 -12.57
N VAL A 550 80.37 -20.07 -11.73
CA VAL A 550 80.62 -21.20 -10.82
C VAL A 550 80.93 -22.47 -11.61
N ASP A 551 80.23 -22.73 -12.71
CA ASP A 551 80.50 -23.87 -13.60
C ASP A 551 81.88 -23.77 -14.27
N LEU A 552 82.31 -22.57 -14.65
CA LEU A 552 83.66 -22.34 -15.16
C LEU A 552 84.72 -22.63 -14.09
N ILE A 553 84.52 -22.19 -12.85
CA ILE A 553 85.46 -22.46 -11.74
C ILE A 553 85.50 -23.97 -11.44
N GLN A 554 84.37 -24.66 -11.45
CA GLN A 554 84.30 -26.13 -11.30
C GLN A 554 85.14 -26.84 -12.38
N THR A 555 85.04 -26.36 -13.62
CA THR A 555 85.81 -26.88 -14.75
C THR A 555 87.31 -26.65 -14.56
N ILE A 556 87.71 -25.44 -14.15
CA ILE A 556 89.10 -25.09 -13.87
C ILE A 556 89.66 -25.93 -12.72
N ALA A 557 88.91 -26.10 -11.64
CA ALA A 557 89.31 -26.92 -10.50
C ALA A 557 89.50 -28.39 -10.92
N SER A 558 88.61 -28.92 -11.75
CA SER A 558 88.71 -30.28 -12.30
C SER A 558 89.94 -30.46 -13.20
N GLN A 559 90.23 -29.49 -14.08
CA GLN A 559 91.45 -29.49 -14.92
C GLN A 559 92.71 -29.37 -14.07
N THR A 560 92.72 -28.52 -13.06
CA THR A 560 93.85 -28.32 -12.14
C THR A 560 94.13 -29.58 -11.35
N ASN A 561 93.10 -30.29 -10.88
CA ASN A 561 93.21 -31.58 -10.22
C ASN A 561 93.84 -32.64 -11.14
N LEU A 562 93.44 -32.70 -12.41
CA LEU A 562 94.03 -33.61 -13.41
C LEU A 562 95.49 -33.27 -13.73
N LEU A 563 95.81 -31.99 -13.90
CA LEU A 563 97.18 -31.52 -14.11
C LEU A 563 98.08 -31.86 -12.92
N ALA A 564 97.61 -31.61 -11.70
CA ALA A 564 98.31 -31.93 -10.47
C ALA A 564 98.49 -33.44 -10.27
N LEU A 565 97.51 -34.25 -10.66
CA LEU A 565 97.63 -35.70 -10.68
C LEU A 565 98.71 -36.18 -11.66
N ASN A 566 98.73 -35.67 -12.89
CA ASN A 566 99.75 -35.99 -13.88
C ASN A 566 101.15 -35.59 -13.40
N ALA A 567 101.28 -34.40 -12.78
CA ALA A 567 102.53 -33.95 -12.18
C ALA A 567 102.98 -34.85 -11.01
N THR A 568 102.05 -35.32 -10.18
CA THR A 568 102.33 -36.26 -9.08
C THR A 568 102.84 -37.60 -9.63
N ILE A 569 102.25 -38.09 -10.72
CA ILE A 569 102.69 -39.34 -11.39
C ILE A 569 104.11 -39.19 -11.94
N GLU A 570 104.40 -38.09 -12.64
CA GLU A 570 105.73 -37.88 -13.25
C GLU A 570 106.80 -37.62 -12.17
N ALA A 571 106.44 -36.93 -11.08
CA ALA A 571 107.31 -36.75 -9.92
C ALA A 571 107.62 -38.08 -9.20
N ALA A 572 106.65 -38.99 -9.09
CA ALA A 572 106.88 -40.34 -8.58
C ALA A 572 107.80 -41.16 -9.51
N ARG A 573 107.72 -40.93 -10.82
CA ARG A 573 108.55 -41.57 -11.84
C ARG A 573 110.02 -41.13 -11.78
N ALA A 574 110.28 -39.89 -11.34
CA ALA A 574 111.62 -39.34 -11.15
C ALA A 574 112.32 -39.81 -9.84
N GLY A 575 111.65 -40.62 -9.00
CA GLY A 575 112.22 -41.20 -7.78
C GLY A 575 112.60 -40.15 -6.72
N GLU A 576 113.74 -40.31 -6.06
CA GLU A 576 114.23 -39.41 -4.98
C GLU A 576 114.39 -37.94 -5.46
N ALA A 577 114.71 -37.71 -6.73
CA ALA A 577 114.88 -36.36 -7.29
C ALA A 577 113.54 -35.60 -7.46
N GLY A 578 112.41 -36.32 -7.56
CA GLY A 578 111.07 -35.74 -7.75
C GLY A 578 110.30 -35.49 -6.45
N ARG A 579 110.86 -35.85 -5.29
CA ARG A 579 110.15 -35.89 -4.01
C ARG A 579 109.55 -34.54 -3.58
N GLY A 580 110.29 -33.44 -3.79
CA GLY A 580 109.80 -32.08 -3.52
C GLY A 580 108.66 -31.65 -4.47
N PHE A 581 108.75 -32.01 -5.75
CA PHE A 581 107.69 -31.76 -6.74
C PHE A 581 106.43 -32.58 -6.46
N ALA A 582 106.58 -33.82 -6.00
CA ALA A 582 105.44 -34.68 -5.66
C ALA A 582 104.60 -34.11 -4.50
N VAL A 583 105.25 -33.50 -3.49
CA VAL A 583 104.54 -32.85 -2.36
C VAL A 583 103.74 -31.65 -2.85
N VAL A 584 104.35 -30.77 -3.66
CA VAL A 584 103.66 -29.59 -4.22
C VAL A 584 102.50 -30.02 -5.13
N ALA A 585 102.71 -31.02 -5.99
CA ALA A 585 101.66 -31.54 -6.86
C ALA A 585 100.49 -32.15 -6.06
N SER A 586 100.77 -32.86 -4.95
CA SER A 586 99.73 -33.37 -4.05
C SER A 586 98.98 -32.26 -3.34
N GLU A 587 99.65 -31.19 -2.93
CA GLU A 587 99.02 -30.03 -2.29
C GLU A 587 98.10 -29.28 -3.25
N VAL A 588 98.57 -29.04 -4.49
CA VAL A 588 97.75 -28.44 -5.56
C VAL A 588 96.54 -29.33 -5.88
N LYS A 589 96.71 -30.66 -5.90
CA LYS A 589 95.62 -31.61 -6.10
C LYS A 589 94.57 -31.51 -4.98
N ASN A 590 95.00 -31.46 -3.71
CA ASN A 590 94.09 -31.28 -2.58
C ASN A 590 93.35 -29.95 -2.64
N LEU A 591 94.04 -28.85 -2.95
CA LEU A 591 93.43 -27.53 -3.06
C LEU A 591 92.42 -27.45 -4.21
N ALA A 592 92.72 -28.09 -5.34
CA ALA A 592 91.80 -28.22 -6.46
C ALA A 592 90.55 -29.04 -6.09
N SER A 593 90.70 -30.13 -5.32
CA SER A 593 89.57 -30.92 -4.82
C SER A 593 88.72 -30.14 -3.81
N GLN A 594 89.33 -29.36 -2.93
CA GLN A 594 88.62 -28.48 -2.00
C GLN A 594 87.86 -27.38 -2.75
N THR A 595 88.49 -26.79 -3.77
CA THR A 595 87.86 -25.78 -4.62
C THR A 595 86.63 -26.36 -5.34
N ALA A 596 86.76 -27.55 -5.94
CA ALA A 596 85.65 -28.25 -6.60
C ALA A 596 84.49 -28.58 -5.65
N LYS A 597 84.78 -28.91 -4.39
CA LYS A 597 83.75 -29.13 -3.37
C LYS A 597 83.05 -27.83 -2.97
N ALA A 598 83.82 -26.76 -2.74
CA ALA A 598 83.26 -25.46 -2.41
C ALA A 598 82.39 -24.88 -3.55
N THR A 599 82.78 -25.08 -4.81
CA THR A 599 81.97 -24.66 -5.96
C THR A 599 80.71 -25.48 -6.14
N GLU A 600 80.70 -26.77 -5.79
CA GLU A 600 79.48 -27.58 -5.72
C GLU A 600 78.48 -27.03 -4.70
N GLU A 601 78.95 -26.72 -3.49
CA GLU A 601 78.12 -26.13 -2.43
C GLU A 601 77.55 -24.76 -2.86
N ILE A 602 78.37 -23.90 -3.47
CA ILE A 602 77.91 -22.61 -4.02
C ILE A 602 76.87 -22.82 -5.12
N ARG A 603 77.05 -23.81 -6.01
CA ARG A 603 76.08 -24.10 -7.08
C ARG A 603 74.71 -24.45 -6.49
N GLN A 604 74.66 -25.29 -5.46
CA GLN A 604 73.42 -25.66 -4.78
C GLN A 604 72.73 -24.43 -4.18
N GLN A 605 73.50 -23.52 -3.59
CA GLN A 605 72.98 -22.26 -3.05
C GLN A 605 72.38 -21.36 -4.15
N ILE A 606 73.02 -21.29 -5.33
CA ILE A 606 72.53 -20.49 -6.47
C ILE A 606 71.24 -21.09 -7.04
N VAL A 607 71.13 -22.40 -7.16
CA VAL A 607 69.89 -23.06 -7.60
C VAL A 607 68.75 -22.77 -6.62
N SER A 608 69.00 -22.88 -5.31
CA SER A 608 68.00 -22.52 -4.29
C SER A 608 67.59 -21.04 -4.39
N MET A 609 68.55 -20.14 -4.61
CA MET A 609 68.29 -18.71 -4.80
C MET A 609 67.42 -18.44 -6.04
N GLN A 610 67.68 -19.12 -7.15
CA GLN A 610 66.88 -19.02 -8.38
C GLN A 610 65.44 -19.51 -8.17
N GLU A 611 65.26 -20.63 -7.46
CA GLU A 611 63.94 -21.19 -7.14
C GLU A 611 63.12 -20.23 -6.26
N VAL A 612 63.72 -19.69 -5.21
CA VAL A 612 63.08 -18.70 -4.33
C VAL A 612 62.74 -17.42 -5.10
N THR A 613 63.64 -16.95 -5.96
CA THR A 613 63.40 -15.75 -6.79
C THR A 613 62.25 -15.96 -7.76
N THR A 614 62.18 -17.13 -8.41
CA THR A 614 61.08 -17.49 -9.33
C THR A 614 59.74 -17.55 -8.61
N THR A 615 59.74 -18.13 -7.40
CA THR A 615 58.55 -18.19 -6.54
C THR A 615 58.11 -16.78 -6.13
N ALA A 616 59.05 -15.90 -5.77
CA ALA A 616 58.77 -14.51 -5.41
C ALA A 616 58.19 -13.71 -6.59
N VAL A 617 58.75 -13.84 -7.80
CA VAL A 617 58.21 -13.22 -9.02
C VAL A 617 56.76 -13.66 -9.27
N THR A 618 56.47 -14.95 -9.13
CA THR A 618 55.12 -15.49 -9.30
C THR A 618 54.15 -14.90 -8.27
N ALA A 619 54.56 -14.82 -7.01
CA ALA A 619 53.75 -14.20 -5.95
C ALA A 619 53.48 -12.71 -6.21
N ILE A 620 54.49 -11.95 -6.65
CA ILE A 620 54.35 -10.52 -6.97
C ILE A 620 53.35 -10.30 -8.12
N ARG A 621 53.41 -11.14 -9.17
CA ARG A 621 52.45 -11.07 -10.29
C ARG A 621 51.03 -11.36 -9.85
N ASN A 622 50.83 -12.35 -8.98
CA ASN A 622 49.51 -12.64 -8.41
C ASN A 622 48.99 -11.45 -7.59
N ILE A 623 49.84 -10.85 -6.74
CA ILE A 623 49.50 -9.64 -5.98
C ILE A 623 49.11 -8.49 -6.93
N SER A 624 49.88 -8.28 -8.00
CA SER A 624 49.58 -7.25 -9.00
C SER A 624 48.23 -7.49 -9.69
N SER A 625 47.89 -8.74 -10.02
CA SER A 625 46.58 -9.11 -10.56
C SER A 625 45.45 -8.78 -9.59
N THR A 626 45.58 -9.19 -8.32
CA THR A 626 44.58 -8.91 -7.28
C THR A 626 44.39 -7.41 -7.06
N ILE A 627 45.46 -6.61 -7.07
CA ILE A 627 45.35 -5.14 -6.96
C ILE A 627 44.66 -4.54 -8.20
N GLY A 628 44.91 -5.10 -9.39
CA GLY A 628 44.19 -4.74 -10.61
C GLY A 628 42.67 -4.96 -10.48
N GLU A 629 42.26 -6.14 -9.99
CA GLU A 629 40.85 -6.44 -9.70
C GLU A 629 40.25 -5.47 -8.67
N ILE A 630 41.01 -5.10 -7.63
CA ILE A 630 40.58 -4.09 -6.64
C ILE A 630 40.35 -2.73 -7.32
N ASN A 631 41.22 -2.30 -8.24
CA ASN A 631 41.05 -1.04 -8.97
C ASN A 631 39.78 -1.05 -9.84
N ASP A 632 39.47 -2.18 -10.50
CA ASP A 632 38.26 -2.32 -11.32
C ASP A 632 36.99 -2.28 -10.46
N VAL A 633 36.98 -2.99 -9.33
CA VAL A 633 35.88 -2.94 -8.35
C VAL A 633 35.70 -1.52 -7.80
N THR A 634 36.79 -0.83 -7.47
CA THR A 634 36.74 0.55 -6.96
C THR A 634 36.16 1.51 -8.00
N THR A 635 36.47 1.31 -9.28
CA THR A 635 35.90 2.09 -10.38
C THR A 635 34.40 1.84 -10.53
N ALA A 636 33.95 0.59 -10.41
CA ALA A 636 32.52 0.25 -10.43
C ALA A 636 31.77 0.87 -9.23
N ILE A 637 32.37 0.84 -8.04
CA ILE A 637 31.82 1.49 -6.84
C ILE A 637 31.71 3.00 -7.06
N ALA A 638 32.72 3.65 -7.66
CA ALA A 638 32.69 5.09 -7.94
C ALA A 638 31.49 5.47 -8.83
N ALA A 639 31.23 4.68 -9.88
CA ALA A 639 30.09 4.89 -10.75
C ALA A 639 28.75 4.73 -10.00
N ALA A 640 28.63 3.70 -9.15
CA ALA A 640 27.44 3.49 -8.34
C ALA A 640 27.20 4.61 -7.31
N VAL A 641 28.27 5.15 -6.71
CA VAL A 641 28.18 6.26 -5.76
C VAL A 641 27.73 7.57 -6.44
N GLU A 642 28.19 7.85 -7.67
CA GLU A 642 27.69 8.98 -8.46
C GLU A 642 26.20 8.84 -8.81
N GLU A 643 25.77 7.64 -9.20
CA GLU A 643 24.35 7.34 -9.46
C GLU A 643 23.50 7.51 -8.20
N GLN A 644 23.95 7.00 -7.05
CA GLN A 644 23.31 7.21 -5.76
C GLN A 644 23.22 8.71 -5.42
N GLY A 645 24.29 9.48 -5.64
CA GLY A 645 24.29 10.92 -5.43
C GLY A 645 23.29 11.66 -6.33
N ALA A 646 23.09 11.22 -7.57
CA ALA A 646 22.05 11.75 -8.45
C ALA A 646 20.64 11.44 -7.90
N ALA A 647 20.38 10.18 -7.51
CA ALA A 647 19.10 9.75 -6.95
C ALA A 647 18.75 10.47 -5.64
N THR A 648 19.70 10.62 -4.72
CA THR A 648 19.49 11.35 -3.46
C THR A 648 19.17 12.83 -3.69
N ARG A 649 19.81 13.48 -4.67
CA ARG A 649 19.46 14.86 -5.06
C ARG A 649 18.05 14.98 -5.64
N GLU A 650 17.58 13.95 -6.33
CA GLU A 650 16.21 13.90 -6.84
C GLU A 650 15.20 13.68 -5.72
N ILE A 651 15.49 12.80 -4.76
CA ILE A 651 14.70 12.61 -3.54
C ILE A 651 14.59 13.93 -2.77
N ALA A 652 15.70 14.65 -2.57
CA ALA A 652 15.70 15.95 -1.91
C ALA A 652 14.78 16.97 -2.60
N ARG A 653 14.80 17.03 -3.94
CA ARG A 653 13.87 17.87 -4.70
C ARG A 653 12.41 17.45 -4.48
N ASN A 654 12.11 16.15 -4.56
CA ASN A 654 10.75 15.64 -4.36
C ASN A 654 10.22 15.94 -2.96
N ILE A 655 11.08 15.89 -1.94
CA ILE A 655 10.73 16.27 -0.56
C ILE A 655 10.39 17.76 -0.46
N GLN A 656 11.16 18.64 -1.11
CA GLN A 656 10.85 20.08 -1.16
C GLN A 656 9.51 20.34 -1.86
N HIS A 657 9.21 19.62 -2.94
CA HIS A 657 7.91 19.68 -3.61
C HIS A 657 6.78 19.21 -2.69
N ALA A 658 6.97 18.09 -1.98
CA ALA A 658 6.00 17.59 -1.01
C ALA A 658 5.75 18.60 0.12
N ALA A 659 6.81 19.21 0.66
CA ALA A 659 6.71 20.26 1.69
C ALA A 659 5.87 21.45 1.20
N GLY A 660 6.10 21.90 -0.04
CA GLY A 660 5.29 22.95 -0.67
C GLY A 660 3.82 22.55 -0.78
N GLY A 661 3.53 21.32 -1.24
CA GLY A 661 2.17 20.80 -1.34
C GLY A 661 1.46 20.69 0.02
N THR A 662 2.16 20.24 1.06
CA THR A 662 1.60 20.20 2.44
C THR A 662 1.30 21.59 2.96
N SER A 663 2.16 22.58 2.69
CA SER A 663 1.92 23.97 3.06
C SER A 663 0.71 24.57 2.33
N GLU A 664 0.52 24.24 1.05
CA GLU A 664 -0.62 24.67 0.26
C GLU A 664 -1.94 24.06 0.79
N VAL A 665 -1.94 22.76 1.12
CA VAL A 665 -3.09 22.10 1.75
C VAL A 665 -3.47 22.78 3.06
N SER A 666 -2.48 23.08 3.92
CA SER A 666 -2.72 23.79 5.18
C SER A 666 -3.38 25.16 4.95
N SER A 667 -2.89 25.94 3.98
CA SER A 667 -3.49 27.23 3.60
C SER A 667 -4.92 27.09 3.06
N ASN A 668 -5.17 26.10 2.19
CA ASN A 668 -6.50 25.87 1.63
C ASN A 668 -7.52 25.45 2.69
N ILE A 669 -7.09 24.69 3.68
CA ILE A 669 -7.95 24.25 4.80
C ILE A 669 -8.38 25.42 5.69
N VAL A 670 -7.54 26.44 5.86
CA VAL A 670 -7.96 27.69 6.52
C VAL A 670 -9.12 28.35 5.75
N GLY A 671 -9.03 28.41 4.41
CA GLY A 671 -10.11 28.94 3.58
C GLY A 671 -11.42 28.14 3.68
N VAL A 672 -11.34 26.81 3.67
CA VAL A 672 -12.53 25.93 3.85
C VAL A 672 -13.13 26.09 5.26
N SER A 673 -12.29 26.27 6.28
CA SER A 673 -12.73 26.55 7.66
C SER A 673 -13.56 27.83 7.71
N THR A 674 -13.06 28.92 7.13
CA THR A 674 -13.76 30.21 7.08
C THR A 674 -15.09 30.09 6.32
N ALA A 675 -15.09 29.46 5.14
CA ALA A 675 -16.31 29.27 4.35
C ALA A 675 -17.37 28.42 5.09
N SER A 676 -16.93 27.40 5.84
CA SER A 676 -17.82 26.58 6.67
C SER A 676 -18.42 27.39 7.82
N ALA A 677 -17.63 28.24 8.47
CA ALA A 677 -18.10 29.13 9.52
C ALA A 677 -19.12 30.17 9.01
N GLU A 678 -18.87 30.76 7.84
CA GLU A 678 -19.81 31.68 7.18
C GLU A 678 -21.12 30.98 6.79
N ALA A 679 -21.06 29.76 6.24
CA ALA A 679 -22.24 28.96 5.92
C ALA A 679 -23.06 28.62 7.18
N GLY A 680 -22.41 28.29 8.29
CA GLY A 680 -23.07 28.07 9.59
C GLY A 680 -23.76 29.34 10.12
N ALA A 681 -23.10 30.50 10.01
CA ALA A 681 -23.70 31.77 10.39
C ALA A 681 -24.92 32.13 9.53
N ALA A 682 -24.81 31.98 8.20
CA ALA A 682 -25.92 32.22 7.27
C ALA A 682 -27.10 31.27 7.52
N ALA A 683 -26.82 29.99 7.82
CA ALA A 683 -27.85 29.04 8.22
C ALA A 683 -28.57 29.50 9.51
N GLY A 684 -27.84 30.03 10.49
CA GLY A 684 -28.40 30.60 11.71
C GLY A 684 -29.32 31.81 11.47
N GLU A 685 -28.95 32.69 10.54
CA GLU A 685 -29.79 33.82 10.10
C GLU A 685 -31.08 33.34 9.43
N VAL A 686 -30.99 32.38 8.50
CA VAL A 686 -32.17 31.78 7.85
C VAL A 686 -33.06 31.09 8.86
N LEU A 687 -32.49 30.40 9.86
CA LEU A 687 -33.25 29.75 10.93
C LEU A 687 -34.08 30.77 11.72
N SER A 688 -33.44 31.89 12.09
CA SER A 688 -34.08 32.98 12.83
C SER A 688 -35.16 33.69 12.00
N ALA A 689 -34.89 33.96 10.71
CA ALA A 689 -35.86 34.53 9.79
C ALA A 689 -37.06 33.59 9.56
N SER A 690 -36.83 32.28 9.46
CA SER A 690 -37.89 31.28 9.31
C SER A 690 -38.78 31.18 10.54
N ASP A 691 -38.19 31.23 11.76
CA ASP A 691 -38.98 31.22 12.99
C ASP A 691 -39.79 32.52 13.17
N ALA A 692 -39.23 33.67 12.80
CA ALA A 692 -39.95 34.94 12.78
C ALA A 692 -41.14 34.90 11.80
N LEU A 693 -40.94 34.40 10.57
CA LEU A 693 -41.98 34.20 9.56
C LEU A 693 -43.10 33.28 10.06
N ARG A 694 -42.74 32.19 10.74
CA ARG A 694 -43.71 31.27 11.34
C ARG A 694 -44.56 31.95 12.41
N ARG A 695 -43.93 32.70 13.32
CA ARG A 695 -44.64 33.47 14.35
C ARG A 695 -45.57 34.52 13.75
N GLU A 696 -45.10 35.24 12.74
CA GLU A 696 -45.93 36.26 12.06
C GLU A 696 -47.12 35.63 11.34
N ALA A 697 -46.93 34.46 10.71
CA ALA A 697 -48.01 33.71 10.09
C ALA A 697 -49.06 33.23 11.11
N ASP A 698 -48.63 32.79 12.31
CA ASP A 698 -49.53 32.40 13.40
C ASP A 698 -50.30 33.61 13.97
N VAL A 699 -49.65 34.77 14.12
CA VAL A 699 -50.30 36.03 14.53
C VAL A 699 -51.35 36.45 13.51
N LEU A 700 -50.99 36.48 12.21
CA LEU A 700 -51.91 36.86 11.14
C LEU A 700 -53.11 35.91 11.06
N ARG A 701 -52.89 34.62 11.30
CA ARG A 701 -53.96 33.63 11.39
C ARG A 701 -54.92 33.94 12.53
N SER A 702 -54.39 34.24 13.72
CA SER A 702 -55.20 34.61 14.89
C SER A 702 -56.01 35.88 14.67
N GLU A 703 -55.41 36.92 14.08
CA GLU A 703 -56.08 38.18 13.75
C GLU A 703 -57.20 37.98 12.72
N ILE A 704 -56.95 37.18 11.67
CA ILE A 704 -57.96 36.84 10.66
C ILE A 704 -59.10 36.04 11.29
N ASP A 705 -58.80 35.02 12.10
CA ASP A 705 -59.82 34.20 12.76
C ASP A 705 -60.67 35.06 13.72
N GLY A 706 -60.04 35.99 14.46
CA GLY A 706 -60.73 36.96 15.33
C GLY A 706 -61.61 37.94 14.55
N PHE A 707 -61.09 38.53 13.46
CA PHE A 707 -61.83 39.42 12.58
C PHE A 707 -63.06 38.74 11.97
N LEU A 708 -62.91 37.50 11.49
CA LEU A 708 -64.00 36.71 10.91
C LEU A 708 -65.06 36.32 11.96
N SER A 709 -64.63 36.00 13.18
CA SER A 709 -65.54 35.73 14.30
C SER A 709 -66.39 36.97 14.64
N ASN A 710 -65.75 38.14 14.74
CA ASN A 710 -66.42 39.40 15.03
C ASN A 710 -67.40 39.81 13.93
N ILE A 711 -67.04 39.59 12.66
CA ILE A 711 -67.92 39.86 11.51
C ILE A 711 -69.14 38.93 11.48
N ARG A 712 -69.00 37.66 11.89
CA ARG A 712 -70.15 36.73 11.96
C ARG A 712 -71.06 37.00 13.16
N ALA A 713 -70.56 37.67 14.19
CA ALA A 713 -71.33 38.03 15.39
C ALA A 713 -72.06 39.38 15.27
N ALA A 714 -71.64 40.25 14.34
CA ALA A 714 -72.25 41.54 14.01
C ALA A 714 -73.32 41.42 12.92
#